data_AF-A0A674JNJ8-F1
#
_entry.id   AF-A0A674JNJ8-F1
#
_cell.length_a   1.000
_cell.length_b   1.000
_cell.length_c   1.000
_cell.angle_alpha   90.00
_cell.angle_beta   90.00
_cell.angle_gamma   90.00
#
_symmetry.space_group_name_H-M   'P 1'
#
loop_
_entity.id
_entity.type
_entity.pdbx_description
1 polymer ?
#
loop_
_entity_poly.entity_id
_entity_poly.type
_entity_poly.pdbx_seq_one_letter_code
_entity_poly.pdbx_strand_id
1 'polypeptide(L)'
;MSALSSDCPHLESVGEITKEELIQKSHGTCQDCKVRGPNLWACLENRCSYVGCGESHVDHSTIHSQDTKHCLTVNLTTLRVWCYTCSKEVFLDRKLGSHSPLPNARLSHQTQGNSVQDFKIPGNPTLKIPLVTVFDALDIEVEEDELKTRGNETGGLKPTLSTNFPTISSPKKKKHKKYRSVISDIFDGTIISSVQCLTCDRVSVTLETFQDLSLPIPGKEDLAKLHSASHQTSLVKAGSCGEAYAPQGWIAFFVEYFKRFVVSCVPSWFWGPIVTLQDCLAAFFARDELKGKLRNGVKFCKVQNFPEILCIHLKRFRHELMFSTKIGTHVSFPLEGLDLQPFVAKDSPAQIVTYDLLSVICHHGTASSGHYIAYCRNNLNNLWYEFDDQSVTEVPESTVQNAEAYVLFYRKSNEEARRERQRVSSLLTMMEPSLLQFYISRQWLNKFKTFAEPGPISNNDFLCMHGGVLPHKAGFIEDLVVMLPQNIWDTLYSRFGGGPAVNHLYVCHTCQIEAEKTEKRRKTELEMFIRLNRAFQEEESPSIFYCISMQWFREWEGFVKGKDSDPPGPIDNTKIAVTKCSNVILKQGADSGQISEETWNFLQSIYGGGPEIMLRPPVAPVELDVLQTEEKIELETRSL
;
A
#
# COMPACT_ATOMS: atom_id res chain seq x y z
N MET A 1 -10.16 30.28 22.17
CA MET A 1 -10.43 30.32 20.72
C MET A 1 -10.60 28.88 20.28
N SER A 2 -11.81 28.53 19.82
CA SER A 2 -12.23 27.16 19.50
C SER A 2 -11.46 26.60 18.30
N ALA A 3 -10.96 25.38 18.44
CA ALA A 3 -10.35 24.61 17.35
C ALA A 3 -11.36 24.45 16.19
N LEU A 4 -10.94 24.78 14.98
CA LEU A 4 -11.69 24.51 13.76
C LEU A 4 -11.72 22.99 13.53
N SER A 5 -12.90 22.36 13.67
CA SER A 5 -13.08 20.95 13.31
C SER A 5 -13.01 20.78 11.79
N SER A 6 -12.33 19.74 11.34
CA SER A 6 -12.21 19.30 9.94
C SER A 6 -13.50 18.76 9.29
N ASP A 7 -14.62 18.84 9.99
CA ASP A 7 -15.88 18.19 9.61
C ASP A 7 -16.69 19.04 8.62
N CYS A 8 -17.41 18.37 7.70
CA CYS A 8 -18.29 19.05 6.77
C CYS A 8 -19.51 19.63 7.52
N PRO A 9 -19.76 20.96 7.50
CA PRO A 9 -20.86 21.57 8.24
C PRO A 9 -22.23 21.10 7.76
N HIS A 10 -22.32 20.57 6.54
CA HIS A 10 -23.56 20.04 5.97
C HIS A 10 -23.97 18.68 6.58
N LEU A 11 -23.10 18.00 7.35
CA LEU A 11 -23.46 16.74 8.01
C LEU A 11 -24.64 16.90 9.00
N GLU A 12 -24.90 18.10 9.48
CA GLU A 12 -26.05 18.40 10.33
C GLU A 12 -27.39 18.32 9.58
N SER A 13 -27.37 18.42 8.24
CA SER A 13 -28.57 18.38 7.39
C SER A 13 -29.01 16.95 7.03
N VAL A 14 -28.20 15.94 7.39
CA VAL A 14 -28.49 14.53 7.16
C VAL A 14 -29.70 14.07 7.98
N GLY A 15 -30.71 13.52 7.32
CA GLY A 15 -31.87 12.90 7.97
C GLY A 15 -31.53 11.58 8.66
N GLU A 16 -32.46 11.08 9.49
CA GLU A 16 -32.39 9.70 9.95
C GLU A 16 -32.62 8.77 8.75
N ILE A 17 -31.56 8.08 8.32
CA ILE A 17 -31.60 7.14 7.20
C ILE A 17 -31.23 5.77 7.73
N THR A 18 -32.16 4.83 7.62
CA THR A 18 -31.94 3.46 8.08
C THR A 18 -31.22 2.63 7.03
N LYS A 19 -30.52 1.59 7.48
CA LYS A 19 -29.84 0.62 6.60
C LYS A 19 -30.84 -0.03 5.63
N GLU A 20 -32.05 -0.31 6.11
CA GLU A 20 -33.14 -0.90 5.34
C GLU A 20 -33.63 0.03 4.21
N GLU A 21 -33.66 1.35 4.47
CA GLU A 21 -34.06 2.34 3.45
C GLU A 21 -33.01 2.44 2.33
N LEU A 22 -31.72 2.45 2.66
CA LEU A 22 -30.64 2.44 1.67
C LEU A 22 -30.63 1.16 0.83
N ILE A 23 -30.91 0.01 1.45
CA ILE A 23 -31.05 -1.27 0.76
C ILE A 23 -32.25 -1.24 -0.19
N GLN A 24 -33.40 -0.68 0.20
CA GLN A 24 -34.52 -0.55 -0.73
C GLN A 24 -34.19 0.37 -1.91
N LYS A 25 -33.51 1.49 -1.67
CA LYS A 25 -33.12 2.44 -2.73
C LYS A 25 -32.09 1.86 -3.70
N SER A 26 -31.18 0.99 -3.24
CA SER A 26 -30.15 0.39 -4.11
C SER A 26 -30.71 -0.57 -5.16
N HIS A 27 -31.89 -1.16 -4.92
CA HIS A 27 -32.62 -1.98 -5.89
C HIS A 27 -33.49 -1.16 -6.86
N GLY A 28 -33.53 0.17 -6.69
CA GLY A 28 -34.34 1.10 -7.48
C GLY A 28 -33.74 1.47 -8.84
N THR A 29 -34.35 2.46 -9.47
CA THR A 29 -33.84 3.12 -10.69
C THR A 29 -33.70 4.62 -10.43
N CYS A 30 -32.90 5.32 -11.24
CA CYS A 30 -32.92 6.78 -11.24
C CYS A 30 -34.36 7.28 -11.44
N GLN A 31 -34.81 8.22 -10.62
CA GLN A 31 -36.20 8.67 -10.64
C GLN A 31 -36.57 9.39 -11.94
N ASP A 32 -35.62 10.04 -12.62
CA ASP A 32 -35.85 10.80 -13.85
C ASP A 32 -35.68 9.97 -15.12
N CYS A 33 -34.49 9.40 -15.35
CA CYS A 33 -34.21 8.67 -16.60
C CYS A 33 -34.35 7.14 -16.50
N LYS A 34 -34.78 6.61 -15.34
CA LYS A 34 -35.06 5.18 -15.11
C LYS A 34 -33.87 4.23 -15.34
N VAL A 35 -32.65 4.74 -15.49
CA VAL A 35 -31.44 3.92 -15.63
C VAL A 35 -31.20 3.09 -14.37
N ARG A 36 -30.68 1.87 -14.59
CA ARG A 36 -30.22 0.92 -13.58
C ARG A 36 -28.72 0.71 -13.76
N GLY A 37 -27.99 0.47 -12.68
CA GLY A 37 -26.57 0.17 -12.75
C GLY A 37 -25.82 0.59 -11.48
N PRO A 38 -24.52 0.30 -11.41
CA PRO A 38 -23.66 0.89 -10.38
C PRO A 38 -23.61 2.41 -10.60
N ASN A 39 -23.64 3.21 -9.52
CA ASN A 39 -23.67 4.70 -9.53
C ASN A 39 -25.07 5.36 -9.50
N LEU A 40 -26.01 4.77 -8.77
CA LEU A 40 -27.16 5.52 -8.24
C LEU A 40 -26.76 6.24 -6.94
N TRP A 41 -27.28 7.46 -6.79
CA TRP A 41 -26.94 8.36 -5.70
C TRP A 41 -28.21 8.79 -4.97
N ALA A 42 -28.29 8.50 -3.67
CA ALA A 42 -29.42 8.86 -2.83
C ALA A 42 -29.12 10.14 -2.04
N CYS A 43 -30.06 11.09 -2.10
CA CYS A 43 -29.99 12.31 -1.31
C CYS A 43 -30.07 11.97 0.19
N LEU A 44 -29.16 12.56 0.99
CA LEU A 44 -29.12 12.36 2.45
C LEU A 44 -29.87 13.44 3.24
N GLU A 45 -30.30 14.51 2.58
CA GLU A 45 -31.03 15.61 3.22
C GLU A 45 -32.29 15.09 3.94
N ASN A 46 -32.57 15.65 5.12
CA ASN A 46 -33.70 15.25 5.95
C ASN A 46 -35.03 15.24 5.17
N ARG A 47 -35.74 14.11 5.21
CA ARG A 47 -37.01 13.86 4.51
C ARG A 47 -36.94 13.86 2.97
N CYS A 48 -35.75 13.78 2.38
CA CYS A 48 -35.61 13.62 0.93
C CYS A 48 -35.44 12.15 0.52
N SER A 49 -36.37 11.61 -0.26
CA SER A 49 -36.32 10.21 -0.74
C SER A 49 -35.70 10.05 -2.13
N TYR A 50 -35.17 11.13 -2.70
CA TYR A 50 -34.73 11.20 -4.10
C TYR A 50 -33.50 10.32 -4.40
N VAL A 51 -33.52 9.70 -5.59
CA VAL A 51 -32.41 8.88 -6.13
C VAL A 51 -32.12 9.28 -7.58
N GLY A 52 -30.93 9.82 -7.82
CA GLY A 52 -30.43 10.25 -9.13
C GLY A 52 -29.35 9.32 -9.68
N CYS A 53 -29.09 9.40 -10.99
CA CYS A 53 -27.87 8.82 -11.57
C CYS A 53 -26.71 9.81 -11.49
N GLY A 54 -25.47 9.30 -11.48
CA GLY A 54 -24.25 10.14 -11.50
C GLY A 54 -23.75 10.46 -12.91
N GLU A 55 -22.53 10.99 -13.00
CA GLU A 55 -21.83 11.43 -14.23
C GLU A 55 -21.69 10.37 -15.33
N SER A 56 -21.81 9.08 -14.98
CA SER A 56 -21.86 8.00 -15.97
C SER A 56 -23.09 8.08 -16.89
N HIS A 57 -24.06 8.93 -16.54
CA HIS A 57 -25.27 9.24 -17.28
C HIS A 57 -25.48 10.76 -17.34
N VAL A 58 -26.72 11.24 -17.13
CA VAL A 58 -27.09 12.66 -17.22
C VAL A 58 -26.79 13.43 -15.92
N ASP A 59 -26.33 12.72 -14.89
CA ASP A 59 -26.04 13.26 -13.56
C ASP A 59 -27.21 13.98 -12.88
N HIS A 60 -28.37 13.32 -12.85
CA HIS A 60 -29.55 13.85 -12.16
C HIS A 60 -29.33 14.05 -10.65
N SER A 61 -28.30 13.41 -10.07
CA SER A 61 -27.94 13.64 -8.67
C SER A 61 -27.37 15.04 -8.43
N THR A 62 -26.54 15.54 -9.35
CA THR A 62 -26.03 16.92 -9.33
C THR A 62 -27.13 17.92 -9.66
N ILE A 63 -27.98 17.64 -10.64
CA ILE A 63 -29.13 18.50 -11.00
C ILE A 63 -30.06 18.67 -9.80
N HIS A 64 -30.43 17.57 -9.14
CA HIS A 64 -31.24 17.60 -7.92
C HIS A 64 -30.60 18.46 -6.82
N SER A 65 -29.28 18.33 -6.60
CA SER A 65 -28.57 19.16 -5.62
C SER A 65 -28.63 20.65 -5.97
N GLN A 66 -28.47 21.00 -7.25
CA GLN A 66 -28.51 22.39 -7.71
C GLN A 66 -29.91 23.02 -7.56
N ASP A 67 -30.95 22.25 -7.87
CA ASP A 67 -32.36 22.68 -7.84
C ASP A 67 -32.91 22.79 -6.41
N THR A 68 -32.57 21.83 -5.55
CA THR A 68 -33.11 21.72 -4.19
C THR A 68 -32.20 22.28 -3.11
N LYS A 69 -30.94 22.58 -3.44
CA LYS A 69 -29.87 22.93 -2.48
C LYS A 69 -29.59 21.83 -1.45
N HIS A 70 -29.91 20.58 -1.78
CA HIS A 70 -29.55 19.43 -0.95
C HIS A 70 -28.08 19.07 -1.20
N CYS A 71 -27.23 19.25 -0.19
CA CYS A 71 -25.79 19.26 -0.40
C CYS A 71 -25.13 17.88 -0.32
N LEU A 72 -25.79 16.89 0.31
CA LEU A 72 -25.21 15.59 0.61
C LEU A 72 -25.92 14.45 -0.11
N THR A 73 -25.12 13.57 -0.71
CA THR A 73 -25.60 12.38 -1.41
C THR A 73 -24.71 11.17 -1.10
N VAL A 74 -25.29 9.98 -1.06
CA VAL A 74 -24.56 8.72 -0.88
C VAL A 74 -24.63 7.87 -2.14
N ASN A 75 -23.50 7.33 -2.56
CA ASN A 75 -23.48 6.35 -3.64
C ASN A 75 -24.03 5.02 -3.11
N LEU A 76 -25.09 4.50 -3.72
CA LEU A 76 -25.78 3.28 -3.28
C LEU A 76 -24.99 1.99 -3.56
N THR A 77 -23.88 2.08 -4.30
CA THR A 77 -22.96 0.96 -4.58
C THR A 77 -21.71 0.99 -3.71
N THR A 78 -21.10 2.16 -3.53
CA THR A 78 -19.82 2.31 -2.81
C THR A 78 -19.97 2.85 -1.39
N LEU A 79 -21.17 3.31 -1.02
CA LEU A 79 -21.50 3.97 0.25
C LEU A 79 -20.69 5.24 0.54
N ARG A 80 -19.96 5.75 -0.45
CA ARG A 80 -19.24 7.02 -0.35
C ARG A 80 -20.22 8.17 -0.32
N VAL A 81 -20.01 9.10 0.60
CA VAL A 81 -20.86 10.30 0.71
C VAL A 81 -20.13 11.48 0.09
N TRP A 82 -20.80 12.17 -0.82
CA TRP A 82 -20.28 13.36 -1.48
C TRP A 82 -21.02 14.60 -1.00
N CYS A 83 -20.27 15.67 -0.75
CA CYS A 83 -20.83 16.99 -0.50
C CYS A 83 -20.61 17.90 -1.71
N TYR A 84 -21.70 18.28 -2.38
CA TYR A 84 -21.65 19.16 -3.56
C TYR A 84 -21.19 20.59 -3.24
N THR A 85 -21.46 21.09 -2.03
CA THR A 85 -21.04 22.44 -1.62
C THR A 85 -19.56 22.49 -1.22
N CYS A 86 -19.07 21.44 -0.54
CA CYS A 86 -17.66 21.36 -0.14
C CYS A 86 -16.76 20.76 -1.23
N SER A 87 -17.34 20.27 -2.33
CA SER A 87 -16.64 19.57 -3.42
C SER A 87 -15.68 18.50 -2.93
N LYS A 88 -16.09 17.73 -1.91
CA LYS A 88 -15.28 16.68 -1.28
C LYS A 88 -16.12 15.50 -0.82
N GLU A 89 -15.47 14.34 -0.73
CA GLU A 89 -15.99 13.17 -0.03
C GLU A 89 -16.04 13.46 1.48
N VAL A 90 -17.11 13.02 2.14
CA VAL A 90 -17.35 13.21 3.58
C VAL A 90 -17.61 11.86 4.23
N PHE A 91 -17.20 11.72 5.49
CA PHE A 91 -17.34 10.46 6.24
C PHE A 91 -18.39 10.64 7.34
N LEU A 92 -19.32 9.68 7.48
CA LEU A 92 -20.44 9.74 8.45
C LEU A 92 -20.04 9.30 9.87
N ASP A 93 -18.75 9.08 10.15
CA ASP A 93 -18.23 8.51 11.40
C ASP A 93 -18.30 9.48 12.58
N ARG A 94 -19.52 9.74 13.12
CA ARG A 94 -19.71 10.12 14.54
C ARG A 94 -21.14 10.20 15.09
N LYS A 95 -22.12 9.43 14.57
CA LYS A 95 -23.47 9.34 15.20
C LYS A 95 -23.95 7.93 15.56
N LEU A 96 -23.04 7.02 15.91
CA LEU A 96 -23.38 5.76 16.61
C LEU A 96 -22.71 5.75 17.98
N GLY A 97 -23.25 6.57 18.89
CA GLY A 97 -22.93 6.60 20.31
C GLY A 97 -24.21 6.44 21.13
N SER A 98 -24.20 5.45 22.02
CA SER A 98 -25.23 5.05 23.00
C SER A 98 -26.34 6.05 23.35
N HIS A 99 -27.60 5.61 23.21
CA HIS A 99 -28.78 6.22 23.83
C HIS A 99 -28.71 6.19 25.37
N SER A 100 -29.09 7.30 26.02
CA SER A 100 -29.89 7.35 27.27
C SER A 100 -30.41 8.80 27.49
N PRO A 101 -31.47 9.08 28.29
CA PRO A 101 -32.73 9.66 27.79
C PRO A 101 -32.93 11.17 28.07
N LEU A 102 -33.83 11.75 27.26
CA LEU A 102 -34.55 13.04 27.34
C LEU A 102 -34.81 13.61 28.77
N PRO A 103 -34.94 14.95 28.95
CA PRO A 103 -36.17 15.64 28.53
C PRO A 103 -36.11 17.12 28.05
N ASN A 104 -37.07 17.42 27.15
CA ASN A 104 -37.84 18.68 26.94
C ASN A 104 -37.12 20.01 26.64
N ALA A 105 -37.41 20.62 25.47
CA ALA A 105 -38.39 21.72 25.33
C ALA A 105 -38.34 22.45 23.95
N ARG A 106 -39.54 22.56 23.34
CA ARG A 106 -40.18 23.70 22.64
C ARG A 106 -39.47 24.47 21.49
N LEU A 107 -40.00 24.24 20.28
CA LEU A 107 -40.67 25.21 19.36
C LEU A 107 -40.20 26.68 19.36
N SER A 108 -39.83 27.21 18.18
CA SER A 108 -40.50 28.38 17.57
C SER A 108 -39.95 28.81 16.18
N HIS A 109 -40.90 29.08 15.27
CA HIS A 109 -40.99 30.14 14.22
C HIS A 109 -39.93 30.26 13.11
N GLN A 110 -40.31 30.17 11.80
CA GLN A 110 -40.86 31.24 10.90
C GLN A 110 -39.85 32.40 10.72
N THR A 111 -39.56 33.01 9.55
CA THR A 111 -40.29 33.25 8.30
C THR A 111 -39.36 33.95 7.28
N GLN A 112 -39.62 33.73 5.98
CA GLN A 112 -39.64 34.68 4.84
C GLN A 112 -38.53 35.74 4.61
N GLY A 113 -38.12 35.86 3.33
CA GLY A 113 -37.97 37.18 2.70
C GLY A 113 -37.04 37.31 1.49
N ASN A 114 -37.60 37.14 0.29
CA ASN A 114 -37.44 37.98 -0.93
C ASN A 114 -36.03 38.21 -1.55
N SER A 115 -35.78 37.72 -2.79
CA SER A 115 -35.96 38.41 -4.10
C SER A 115 -34.70 39.22 -4.50
N VAL A 116 -34.05 39.11 -5.67
CA VAL A 116 -34.53 39.33 -7.05
C VAL A 116 -33.37 39.10 -8.06
N GLN A 117 -33.72 38.52 -9.21
CA GLN A 117 -33.24 38.62 -10.61
C GLN A 117 -31.90 38.06 -11.13
N ASP A 118 -32.12 37.21 -12.16
CA ASP A 118 -31.26 36.71 -13.22
C ASP A 118 -30.65 37.77 -14.15
N PHE A 119 -29.46 37.45 -14.68
CA PHE A 119 -29.09 37.72 -16.08
C PHE A 119 -28.33 36.52 -16.66
N LYS A 120 -28.76 36.03 -17.83
CA LYS A 120 -28.20 34.89 -18.58
C LYS A 120 -27.18 35.33 -19.65
N ILE A 121 -25.98 34.70 -19.64
CA ILE A 121 -25.27 33.90 -20.69
C ILE A 121 -24.96 34.58 -22.07
N PRO A 122 -23.88 34.29 -22.86
CA PRO A 122 -22.94 33.12 -22.90
C PRO A 122 -21.42 33.39 -23.13
N GLY A 123 -20.60 32.33 -23.01
CA GLY A 123 -19.58 31.98 -24.03
C GLY A 123 -18.09 31.95 -23.64
N ASN A 124 -17.51 30.73 -23.61
CA ASN A 124 -16.09 30.33 -23.52
C ASN A 124 -15.09 31.08 -24.46
N PRO A 125 -13.75 30.97 -24.34
CA PRO A 125 -12.91 30.26 -23.35
C PRO A 125 -11.72 31.06 -22.73
N THR A 126 -11.34 30.68 -21.50
CA THR A 126 -10.17 31.07 -20.68
C THR A 126 -8.82 30.82 -21.38
N LEU A 127 -7.93 31.80 -21.60
CA LEU A 127 -7.04 32.58 -20.70
C LEU A 127 -5.97 31.78 -19.92
N LYS A 128 -4.72 32.20 -20.16
CA LYS A 128 -3.44 31.72 -19.64
C LYS A 128 -3.42 31.75 -18.10
N ILE A 129 -2.93 30.69 -17.46
CA ILE A 129 -2.84 30.62 -16.00
C ILE A 129 -1.36 30.51 -15.57
N PRO A 130 -0.80 31.49 -14.83
CA PRO A 130 0.51 31.40 -14.17
C PRO A 130 0.50 30.38 -13.03
N LEU A 131 1.70 29.86 -12.69
CA LEU A 131 2.00 28.79 -11.71
C LEU A 131 1.39 28.96 -10.29
N VAL A 132 0.81 30.13 -9.99
CA VAL A 132 0.21 30.50 -8.70
C VAL A 132 -1.09 29.74 -8.40
N THR A 133 -1.91 29.35 -9.39
CA THR A 133 -3.16 28.61 -9.10
C THR A 133 -2.94 27.17 -8.62
N VAL A 134 -1.70 26.70 -8.60
CA VAL A 134 -1.33 25.36 -8.10
C VAL A 134 -0.97 25.39 -6.60
N PHE A 135 -0.68 26.57 -6.03
CA PHE A 135 -0.16 26.69 -4.66
C PHE A 135 -1.23 26.68 -3.55
N ASP A 136 -2.49 27.05 -3.84
CA ASP A 136 -3.57 27.16 -2.85
C ASP A 136 -4.36 25.84 -2.63
N ALA A 137 -3.87 24.71 -3.14
CA ALA A 137 -4.52 23.41 -2.95
C ALA A 137 -3.70 22.49 -2.02
N LEU A 138 -4.31 22.18 -0.86
CA LEU A 138 -4.12 20.99 -0.01
C LEU A 138 -2.98 21.01 1.02
N ASP A 139 -3.37 21.40 2.23
CA ASP A 139 -2.90 20.85 3.50
C ASP A 139 -3.48 19.44 3.69
N ILE A 140 -2.62 18.42 3.64
CA ILE A 140 -2.85 17.10 4.25
C ILE A 140 -1.49 16.65 4.79
N GLU A 141 -1.42 16.50 6.12
CA GLU A 141 -0.32 15.86 6.83
C GLU A 141 -0.27 14.37 6.47
N VAL A 142 0.90 13.90 6.07
CA VAL A 142 1.22 12.46 6.00
C VAL A 142 2.54 12.28 6.74
N GLU A 143 2.50 11.58 7.88
CA GLU A 143 3.70 11.07 8.52
C GLU A 143 4.23 9.88 7.69
N GLU A 144 5.39 10.05 7.05
CA GLU A 144 6.18 8.95 6.50
C GLU A 144 7.41 8.68 7.39
N ASP A 145 7.44 7.50 8.00
CA ASP A 145 8.57 6.98 8.78
C ASP A 145 9.64 6.42 7.80
N GLU A 146 10.67 7.20 7.45
CA GLU A 146 11.82 6.72 6.65
C GLU A 146 12.90 6.08 7.56
N LEU A 147 12.93 4.74 7.64
CA LEU A 147 14.06 3.97 8.18
C LEU A 147 15.05 3.59 7.06
N LYS A 148 16.12 4.36 6.88
CA LYS A 148 17.22 4.01 5.94
C LYS A 148 18.28 3.16 6.66
N THR A 149 18.38 1.89 6.28
CA THR A 149 19.53 1.02 6.58
C THR A 149 20.66 1.25 5.57
N ARG A 150 21.84 1.66 6.05
CA ARG A 150 23.11 1.56 5.30
C ARG A 150 24.08 0.75 6.13
N GLY A 151 24.01 -0.58 5.99
CA GLY A 151 25.09 -1.45 6.43
C GLY A 151 26.26 -1.33 5.47
N ASN A 152 27.45 -1.04 6.00
CA ASN A 152 28.70 -1.39 5.34
C ASN A 152 29.59 -2.08 6.38
N GLU A 153 29.98 -3.29 6.03
CA GLU A 153 30.87 -4.19 6.75
C GLU A 153 32.26 -3.57 6.88
N THR A 154 32.88 -3.73 8.05
CA THR A 154 34.27 -3.34 8.32
C THR A 154 35.18 -4.55 8.30
N GLY A 155 36.31 -4.43 7.60
CA GLY A 155 37.43 -5.35 7.71
C GLY A 155 38.63 -4.96 6.84
N GLY A 156 39.69 -4.40 7.45
CA GLY A 156 41.07 -4.49 6.93
C GLY A 156 41.76 -3.16 6.55
N LEU A 157 42.64 -2.68 7.45
CA LEU A 157 43.65 -1.66 7.20
C LEU A 157 44.84 -2.19 6.36
N LYS A 158 45.35 -1.39 5.42
CA LYS A 158 46.80 -1.14 5.17
C LYS A 158 47.03 0.03 4.20
N PRO A 159 48.08 0.86 4.36
CA PRO A 159 48.30 2.07 3.56
C PRO A 159 49.37 1.88 2.46
N THR A 160 49.14 2.45 1.28
CA THR A 160 50.20 2.73 0.28
C THR A 160 49.86 3.99 -0.52
N LEU A 161 50.78 4.95 -0.56
CA LEU A 161 50.77 6.14 -1.42
C LEU A 161 50.89 5.76 -2.90
N SER A 162 50.08 6.38 -3.78
CA SER A 162 50.54 6.85 -5.11
C SER A 162 49.48 7.69 -5.86
N THR A 163 49.86 8.95 -6.12
CA THR A 163 49.63 9.78 -7.34
C THR A 163 48.23 9.95 -7.95
N ASN A 164 47.79 11.22 -7.99
CA ASN A 164 46.60 11.79 -8.60
C ASN A 164 46.54 11.68 -10.14
N PHE A 165 45.37 11.29 -10.66
CA PHE A 165 44.82 11.73 -11.95
C PHE A 165 43.29 11.90 -11.84
N PRO A 166 42.69 12.99 -12.35
CA PRO A 166 41.25 13.21 -12.26
C PRO A 166 40.51 12.40 -13.34
N THR A 167 39.69 11.44 -12.92
CA THR A 167 38.78 10.69 -13.81
C THR A 167 37.34 11.20 -13.64
N ILE A 168 36.72 11.47 -14.77
CA ILE A 168 35.34 11.94 -14.96
C ILE A 168 34.37 11.01 -14.22
N SER A 169 33.56 11.57 -13.31
CA SER A 169 32.59 10.83 -12.52
C SER A 169 31.44 10.33 -13.39
N SER A 170 31.25 9.01 -13.42
CA SER A 170 30.08 8.35 -14.00
C SER A 170 28.81 8.66 -13.19
N PRO A 171 27.62 8.72 -13.82
CA PRO A 171 26.37 9.01 -13.14
C PRO A 171 26.06 7.89 -12.14
N LYS A 172 25.93 8.25 -10.86
CA LYS A 172 25.58 7.33 -9.79
C LYS A 172 24.23 6.67 -10.11
N LYS A 173 24.22 5.36 -10.38
CA LYS A 173 22.99 4.56 -10.47
C LYS A 173 22.19 4.78 -9.18
N LYS A 174 20.93 5.24 -9.29
CA LYS A 174 20.01 5.36 -8.15
C LYS A 174 19.96 3.98 -7.47
N LYS A 175 20.42 3.88 -6.22
CA LYS A 175 20.25 2.67 -5.42
C LYS A 175 18.75 2.45 -5.24
N HIS A 176 18.25 1.26 -5.57
CA HIS A 176 16.86 0.90 -5.25
C HIS A 176 16.65 1.07 -3.74
N LYS A 177 15.72 1.96 -3.33
CA LYS A 177 15.31 2.07 -1.93
C LYS A 177 14.66 0.74 -1.55
N LYS A 178 15.19 0.04 -0.55
CA LYS A 178 14.57 -1.17 0.01
C LYS A 178 13.54 -0.68 1.02
N TYR A 179 12.27 -0.70 0.62
CA TYR A 179 11.17 -0.32 1.51
C TYR A 179 10.94 -1.45 2.52
N ARG A 180 10.78 -1.08 3.78
CA ARG A 180 10.45 -1.98 4.87
C ARG A 180 9.31 -1.35 5.67
N SER A 181 8.25 -2.11 5.88
CA SER A 181 7.08 -1.73 6.66
C SER A 181 6.65 -2.89 7.57
N VAL A 182 5.66 -2.62 8.43
CA VAL A 182 5.00 -3.66 9.22
C VAL A 182 4.40 -4.76 8.32
N ILE A 183 3.89 -4.39 7.14
CA ILE A 183 3.35 -5.35 6.17
C ILE A 183 4.47 -6.26 5.65
N SER A 184 5.60 -5.70 5.22
CA SER A 184 6.72 -6.52 4.74
C SER A 184 7.32 -7.39 5.84
N ASP A 185 7.34 -6.92 7.09
CA ASP A 185 7.85 -7.72 8.22
C ASP A 185 6.95 -8.91 8.56
N ILE A 186 5.64 -8.81 8.30
CA ILE A 186 4.65 -9.83 8.66
C ILE A 186 4.39 -10.80 7.50
N PHE A 187 4.22 -10.28 6.28
CA PHE A 187 3.65 -11.03 5.15
C PHE A 187 4.65 -11.33 4.03
N ASP A 188 5.80 -10.63 3.93
CA ASP A 188 6.73 -10.88 2.82
C ASP A 188 7.43 -12.24 3.00
N GLY A 189 7.13 -13.16 2.08
CA GLY A 189 7.97 -14.31 1.79
C GLY A 189 8.82 -14.09 0.54
N THR A 190 9.70 -15.03 0.24
CA THR A 190 10.51 -15.01 -1.00
C THR A 190 10.45 -16.36 -1.69
N ILE A 191 10.13 -16.35 -2.98
CA ILE A 191 10.15 -17.51 -3.87
C ILE A 191 11.38 -17.42 -4.78
N ILE A 192 12.09 -18.54 -4.93
CA ILE A 192 13.06 -18.76 -5.99
C ILE A 192 12.31 -19.41 -7.16
N SER A 193 12.20 -18.69 -8.27
CA SER A 193 11.65 -19.18 -9.53
C SER A 193 12.80 -19.53 -10.48
N SER A 194 12.80 -20.73 -11.03
CA SER A 194 13.76 -21.17 -12.04
C SER A 194 13.04 -21.50 -13.33
N VAL A 195 13.49 -20.91 -14.45
CA VAL A 195 12.96 -21.18 -15.78
C VAL A 195 14.07 -21.76 -16.63
N GLN A 196 13.90 -23.00 -17.10
CA GLN A 196 14.79 -23.63 -18.08
C GLN A 196 14.20 -23.46 -19.47
N CYS A 197 14.93 -22.81 -20.38
CA CYS A 197 14.56 -22.75 -21.78
C CYS A 197 14.79 -24.12 -22.44
N LEU A 198 13.76 -24.71 -23.06
CA LEU A 198 13.89 -26.01 -23.73
C LEU A 198 14.58 -25.93 -25.09
N THR A 199 14.91 -24.72 -25.58
CA THR A 199 15.59 -24.51 -26.86
C THR A 199 17.11 -24.36 -26.72
N CYS A 200 17.57 -23.72 -25.64
CA CYS A 200 19.01 -23.45 -25.42
C CYS A 200 19.54 -23.93 -24.06
N ASP A 201 18.71 -24.63 -23.29
CA ASP A 201 19.00 -25.17 -21.95
C ASP A 201 19.45 -24.15 -20.90
N ARG A 202 19.41 -22.85 -21.22
CA ARG A 202 19.72 -21.80 -20.26
C ARG A 202 18.67 -21.80 -19.15
N VAL A 203 19.16 -21.85 -17.91
CA VAL A 203 18.37 -21.67 -16.71
C VAL A 203 18.50 -20.23 -16.24
N SER A 204 17.37 -19.54 -16.07
CA SER A 204 17.30 -18.24 -15.40
C SER A 204 16.64 -18.40 -14.05
N VAL A 205 17.28 -17.84 -13.01
CA VAL A 205 16.78 -17.86 -11.64
C VAL A 205 16.37 -16.44 -11.26
N THR A 206 15.16 -16.29 -10.72
CA THR A 206 14.63 -15.03 -10.20
C THR A 206 14.21 -15.18 -8.75
N LEU A 207 14.44 -14.14 -7.96
CA LEU A 207 13.92 -14.01 -6.60
C LEU A 207 12.72 -13.08 -6.66
N GLU A 208 11.58 -13.57 -6.18
CA GLU A 208 10.31 -12.85 -6.20
C GLU A 208 9.77 -12.79 -4.76
N THR A 209 9.48 -11.59 -4.28
CA THR A 209 8.76 -11.40 -3.02
C THR A 209 7.28 -11.68 -3.23
N PHE A 210 6.64 -12.33 -2.27
CA PHE A 210 5.19 -12.55 -2.26
C PHE A 210 4.60 -12.19 -0.90
N GLN A 211 3.34 -11.75 -0.87
CA GLN A 211 2.59 -11.48 0.37
C GLN A 211 1.47 -12.49 0.62
N ASP A 212 1.01 -13.14 -0.46
CA ASP A 212 0.07 -14.25 -0.42
C ASP A 212 0.50 -15.36 -1.39
N LEU A 213 0.05 -16.58 -1.10
CA LEU A 213 0.08 -17.69 -2.04
C LEU A 213 -1.32 -17.94 -2.58
N SER A 214 -1.55 -17.52 -3.82
CA SER A 214 -2.79 -17.78 -4.54
C SER A 214 -2.76 -19.17 -5.20
N LEU A 215 -3.28 -20.18 -4.48
CA LEU A 215 -3.21 -21.60 -4.85
C LEU A 215 -4.36 -22.02 -5.78
N PRO A 216 -4.08 -22.82 -6.83
CA PRO A 216 -5.13 -23.48 -7.60
C PRO A 216 -5.76 -24.63 -6.79
N ILE A 217 -7.05 -24.88 -7.00
CA ILE A 217 -7.74 -26.07 -6.48
C ILE A 217 -7.70 -27.14 -7.57
N PRO A 218 -6.95 -28.25 -7.39
CA PRO A 218 -6.81 -29.28 -8.41
C PRO A 218 -8.13 -30.02 -8.66
N GLY A 219 -8.41 -30.33 -9.93
CA GLY A 219 -9.50 -31.22 -10.30
C GLY A 219 -9.16 -32.69 -10.04
N LYS A 220 -10.12 -33.60 -10.26
CA LYS A 220 -9.92 -35.05 -10.04
C LYS A 220 -8.74 -35.63 -10.83
N GLU A 221 -8.55 -35.20 -12.08
CA GLU A 221 -7.47 -35.67 -12.95
C GLU A 221 -6.10 -35.15 -12.50
N ASP A 222 -6.03 -33.87 -12.10
CA ASP A 222 -4.78 -33.26 -11.62
C ASP A 222 -4.34 -33.89 -10.31
N LEU A 223 -5.29 -34.20 -9.43
CA LEU A 223 -5.04 -34.90 -8.18
C LEU A 223 -4.44 -36.30 -8.42
N ALA A 224 -4.97 -37.05 -9.40
CA ALA A 224 -4.42 -38.35 -9.78
C ALA A 224 -2.99 -38.24 -10.35
N LYS A 225 -2.68 -37.18 -11.12
CA LYS A 225 -1.32 -36.90 -11.60
C LYS A 225 -0.36 -36.56 -10.45
N LEU A 226 -0.81 -35.75 -9.49
CA LEU A 226 0.00 -35.38 -8.32
C LEU A 226 0.34 -36.60 -7.46
N HIS A 227 -0.64 -37.46 -7.19
CA HIS A 227 -0.44 -38.68 -6.38
C HIS A 227 0.36 -39.76 -7.11
N SER A 228 0.33 -39.80 -8.45
CA SER A 228 1.19 -40.72 -9.22
C SER A 228 2.63 -40.21 -9.35
N ALA A 229 2.84 -38.90 -9.46
CA ALA A 229 4.17 -38.29 -9.53
C ALA A 229 4.95 -38.38 -8.20
N SER A 230 4.25 -38.32 -7.05
CA SER A 230 4.87 -38.51 -5.73
C SER A 230 5.35 -39.96 -5.50
N HIS A 231 4.71 -40.96 -6.11
CA HIS A 231 5.19 -42.34 -6.08
C HIS A 231 6.39 -42.59 -7.01
N GLN A 232 6.53 -41.82 -8.09
CA GLN A 232 7.64 -41.98 -9.04
C GLN A 232 8.97 -41.39 -8.56
N THR A 233 8.97 -40.60 -7.48
CA THR A 233 10.21 -40.04 -6.89
C THR A 233 10.98 -41.04 -6.01
N SER A 234 10.50 -42.29 -5.89
CA SER A 234 11.15 -43.37 -5.11
C SER A 234 11.91 -44.42 -5.94
N LEU A 235 11.92 -44.31 -7.27
CA LEU A 235 12.61 -45.25 -8.17
C LEU A 235 13.56 -44.53 -9.13
N VAL A 236 14.54 -43.80 -8.58
CA VAL A 236 15.79 -43.54 -9.30
C VAL A 236 16.91 -44.32 -8.60
N LYS A 237 17.24 -45.43 -9.26
CA LYS A 237 18.33 -46.38 -9.04
C LYS A 237 19.52 -45.81 -8.22
N ALA A 238 19.55 -46.10 -6.92
CA ALA A 238 20.75 -46.00 -6.12
C ALA A 238 21.66 -47.20 -6.44
N GLY A 239 22.78 -46.94 -7.11
CA GLY A 239 23.83 -47.92 -7.30
C GLY A 239 24.68 -48.07 -6.03
N SER A 240 24.61 -49.26 -5.44
CA SER A 240 25.69 -50.03 -4.79
C SER A 240 26.51 -49.40 -3.64
N CYS A 241 26.18 -49.83 -2.41
CA CYS A 241 27.02 -50.36 -1.30
C CYS A 241 26.27 -50.09 0.02
N GLY A 242 26.17 -50.91 1.06
CA GLY A 242 26.64 -52.24 1.45
C GLY A 242 26.29 -52.35 2.94
N GLU A 243 25.55 -53.41 3.31
CA GLU A 243 25.34 -53.99 4.66
C GLU A 243 24.84 -53.14 5.85
N ALA A 244 23.69 -53.54 6.43
CA ALA A 244 23.62 -54.22 7.74
C ALA A 244 22.16 -54.62 8.10
N TYR A 245 22.00 -55.87 8.56
CA TYR A 245 20.76 -56.55 8.93
C TYR A 245 20.20 -56.11 10.30
N ALA A 246 18.87 -56.03 10.44
CA ALA A 246 18.11 -56.65 11.54
C ALA A 246 16.60 -56.76 11.21
N PRO A 247 15.89 -57.82 11.66
CA PRO A 247 14.62 -58.25 11.09
C PRO A 247 13.40 -57.75 11.88
N GLN A 248 12.37 -57.24 11.21
CA GLN A 248 11.01 -57.15 11.77
C GLN A 248 9.99 -57.76 10.82
N GLY A 249 9.25 -58.71 11.36
CA GLY A 249 8.49 -59.72 10.64
C GLY A 249 7.27 -59.20 9.89
N TRP A 250 7.07 -59.81 8.72
CA TRP A 250 5.88 -59.74 7.85
C TRP A 250 4.51 -59.76 8.54
N ILE A 251 4.38 -60.39 9.71
CA ILE A 251 3.08 -60.53 10.40
C ILE A 251 2.59 -59.18 10.96
N ALA A 252 3.49 -58.28 11.38
CA ALA A 252 3.11 -56.91 11.78
C ALA A 252 2.62 -56.08 10.59
N PHE A 253 3.21 -56.31 9.41
CA PHE A 253 2.83 -55.66 8.16
C PHE A 253 1.42 -56.07 7.69
N PHE A 254 1.07 -57.36 7.84
CA PHE A 254 -0.24 -57.86 7.45
C PHE A 254 -1.37 -57.38 8.36
N VAL A 255 -1.12 -57.22 9.67
CA VAL A 255 -2.14 -56.78 10.63
C VAL A 255 -2.42 -55.27 10.52
N GLU A 256 -1.39 -54.45 10.23
CA GLU A 256 -1.53 -53.02 9.93
C GLU A 256 -2.29 -52.79 8.60
N TYR A 257 -2.00 -53.64 7.59
CA TYR A 257 -2.66 -53.62 6.28
C TYR A 257 -4.15 -54.00 6.38
N PHE A 258 -4.50 -55.04 7.14
CA PHE A 258 -5.89 -55.46 7.30
C PHE A 258 -6.72 -54.49 8.17
N LYS A 259 -6.14 -53.87 9.20
CA LYS A 259 -6.82 -52.82 9.99
C LYS A 259 -7.16 -51.59 9.15
N ARG A 260 -6.26 -51.19 8.22
CA ARG A 260 -6.53 -50.12 7.25
C ARG A 260 -7.53 -50.51 6.15
N PHE A 261 -7.58 -51.78 5.78
CA PHE A 261 -8.48 -52.27 4.72
C PHE A 261 -9.93 -52.40 5.20
N VAL A 262 -10.17 -52.93 6.41
CA VAL A 262 -11.54 -53.22 6.89
C VAL A 262 -12.28 -51.96 7.39
N VAL A 263 -11.58 -50.93 7.87
CA VAL A 263 -12.19 -49.66 8.29
C VAL A 263 -12.46 -48.71 7.10
N SER A 264 -11.89 -49.00 5.92
CA SER A 264 -12.03 -48.17 4.70
C SER A 264 -13.07 -48.69 3.71
N CYS A 265 -13.67 -49.85 3.93
CA CYS A 265 -14.59 -50.49 2.99
C CYS A 265 -16.06 -50.35 3.43
N VAL A 266 -16.56 -49.10 3.50
CA VAL A 266 -17.87 -48.55 3.00
C VAL A 266 -17.94 -47.06 3.48
N PRO A 267 -18.14 -46.01 2.65
CA PRO A 267 -18.11 -45.88 1.18
C PRO A 267 -17.19 -44.72 0.69
N SER A 268 -15.88 -44.93 0.57
CA SER A 268 -14.99 -44.02 -0.21
C SER A 268 -15.06 -44.26 -1.72
N TRP A 269 -15.89 -45.21 -2.17
CA TRP A 269 -16.13 -45.46 -3.60
C TRP A 269 -17.14 -44.49 -4.21
N PHE A 270 -18.05 -43.93 -3.39
CA PHE A 270 -19.10 -43.02 -3.87
C PHE A 270 -18.68 -41.55 -3.91
N TRP A 271 -17.68 -41.17 -3.10
CA TRP A 271 -17.17 -39.81 -2.95
C TRP A 271 -15.66 -39.88 -3.15
N GLY A 272 -15.14 -39.37 -4.27
CA GLY A 272 -13.72 -39.44 -4.61
C GLY A 272 -12.79 -38.80 -3.54
N PRO A 273 -11.46 -38.87 -3.72
CA PRO A 273 -10.50 -38.37 -2.74
C PRO A 273 -10.76 -36.90 -2.37
N ILE A 274 -10.75 -36.61 -1.06
CA ILE A 274 -10.90 -35.25 -0.52
C ILE A 274 -9.64 -34.45 -0.90
N VAL A 275 -9.83 -33.25 -1.46
CA VAL A 275 -8.72 -32.36 -1.78
C VAL A 275 -8.18 -31.75 -0.49
N THR A 276 -6.88 -31.81 -0.27
CA THR A 276 -6.21 -31.20 0.90
C THR A 276 -5.51 -29.90 0.52
N LEU A 277 -5.23 -29.06 1.51
CA LEU A 277 -4.40 -27.87 1.34
C LEU A 277 -3.00 -28.22 0.83
N GLN A 278 -2.44 -29.34 1.27
CA GLN A 278 -1.18 -29.89 0.77
C GLN A 278 -1.24 -30.22 -0.72
N ASP A 279 -2.36 -30.75 -1.22
CA ASP A 279 -2.53 -31.00 -2.66
C ASP A 279 -2.54 -29.68 -3.45
N CYS A 280 -3.19 -28.63 -2.92
CA CYS A 280 -3.19 -27.30 -3.54
C CYS A 280 -1.78 -26.67 -3.57
N LEU A 281 -1.00 -26.81 -2.49
CA LEU A 281 0.39 -26.38 -2.42
C LEU A 281 1.27 -27.18 -3.39
N ALA A 282 1.08 -28.50 -3.45
CA ALA A 282 1.79 -29.37 -4.39
C ALA A 282 1.48 -29.00 -5.84
N ALA A 283 0.23 -28.70 -6.16
CA ALA A 283 -0.17 -28.21 -7.48
C ALA A 283 0.50 -26.87 -7.82
N PHE A 284 0.58 -25.94 -6.87
CA PHE A 284 1.23 -24.64 -7.07
C PHE A 284 2.75 -24.76 -7.33
N PHE A 285 3.43 -25.63 -6.58
CA PHE A 285 4.88 -25.85 -6.71
C PHE A 285 5.24 -26.97 -7.72
N ALA A 286 4.25 -27.53 -8.41
CA ALA A 286 4.49 -28.50 -9.46
C ALA A 286 5.24 -27.85 -10.63
N ARG A 287 5.96 -28.69 -11.38
CA ARG A 287 6.67 -28.29 -12.60
C ARG A 287 5.64 -27.83 -13.65
N ASP A 288 5.76 -26.60 -14.12
CA ASP A 288 4.87 -26.00 -15.12
C ASP A 288 5.56 -25.90 -16.49
N GLU A 289 4.85 -26.28 -17.55
CA GLU A 289 5.33 -26.18 -18.93
C GLU A 289 4.85 -24.86 -19.55
N LEU A 290 5.79 -23.93 -19.70
CA LEU A 290 5.53 -22.64 -20.34
C LEU A 290 5.55 -22.81 -21.87
N LYS A 291 4.37 -22.73 -22.49
CA LYS A 291 4.21 -22.64 -23.95
C LYS A 291 4.15 -21.18 -24.39
N GLY A 292 5.31 -20.57 -24.59
CA GLY A 292 5.42 -19.18 -25.04
C GLY A 292 5.27 -19.03 -26.56
N LYS A 293 4.82 -17.85 -27.02
CA LYS A 293 4.73 -17.50 -28.46
C LYS A 293 6.07 -17.58 -29.21
N LEU A 294 7.20 -17.44 -28.50
CA LEU A 294 8.55 -17.47 -29.09
C LEU A 294 9.41 -18.67 -28.66
N ARG A 295 9.28 -19.15 -27.41
CA ARG A 295 10.10 -20.25 -26.87
C ARG A 295 9.34 -21.04 -25.80
N ASN A 296 9.54 -22.35 -25.78
CA ASN A 296 9.06 -23.22 -24.72
C ASN A 296 10.05 -23.25 -23.56
N GLY A 297 9.52 -23.34 -22.34
CA GLY A 297 10.33 -23.42 -21.14
C GLY A 297 9.63 -24.25 -20.08
N VAL A 298 10.38 -24.61 -19.04
CA VAL A 298 9.84 -25.25 -17.84
C VAL A 298 10.12 -24.34 -16.67
N LYS A 299 9.07 -24.00 -15.92
CA LYS A 299 9.17 -23.27 -14.65
C LYS A 299 9.04 -24.24 -13.50
N PHE A 300 9.89 -24.08 -12.49
CA PHE A 300 9.70 -24.66 -11.17
C PHE A 300 10.07 -23.60 -10.13
N CYS A 301 9.37 -23.62 -8.99
CA CYS A 301 9.62 -22.71 -7.91
C CYS A 301 9.70 -23.43 -6.57
N LYS A 302 10.44 -22.83 -5.63
CA LYS A 302 10.52 -23.24 -4.23
C LYS A 302 10.54 -21.98 -3.37
N VAL A 303 10.09 -22.10 -2.13
CA VAL A 303 10.11 -20.98 -1.20
C VAL A 303 11.49 -20.89 -0.56
N GLN A 304 12.12 -19.72 -0.66
CA GLN A 304 13.37 -19.42 0.02
C GLN A 304 13.14 -19.02 1.46
N ASN A 305 12.17 -18.14 1.72
CA ASN A 305 11.81 -17.69 3.05
C ASN A 305 10.29 -17.63 3.16
N PHE A 306 9.73 -18.29 4.18
CA PHE A 306 8.32 -18.13 4.50
C PHE A 306 8.09 -16.96 5.46
N PRO A 307 6.97 -16.23 5.31
CA PRO A 307 6.63 -15.07 6.14
C PRO A 307 6.19 -15.47 7.55
N GLU A 308 6.20 -14.54 8.50
CA GLU A 308 5.70 -14.79 9.86
C GLU A 308 4.21 -15.21 9.85
N ILE A 309 3.41 -14.49 9.05
CA ILE A 309 2.03 -14.85 8.74
C ILE A 309 1.91 -15.19 7.27
N LEU A 310 1.61 -16.45 6.98
CA LEU A 310 1.36 -16.94 5.64
C LEU A 310 -0.12 -16.72 5.27
N CYS A 311 -0.35 -15.83 4.30
CA CYS A 311 -1.64 -15.66 3.66
C CYS A 311 -1.77 -16.66 2.50
N ILE A 312 -2.80 -17.50 2.53
CA ILE A 312 -3.11 -18.46 1.46
C ILE A 312 -4.47 -18.10 0.90
N HIS A 313 -4.52 -17.83 -0.40
CA HIS A 313 -5.76 -17.59 -1.14
C HIS A 313 -6.08 -18.81 -2.02
N LEU A 314 -7.22 -19.44 -1.81
CA LEU A 314 -7.72 -20.52 -2.67
C LEU A 314 -8.47 -19.92 -3.86
N LYS A 315 -7.97 -20.12 -5.09
CA LYS A 315 -8.55 -19.60 -6.34
C LYS A 315 -9.89 -20.26 -6.67
N ARG A 316 -10.95 -19.87 -5.96
CA ARG A 316 -12.30 -20.41 -6.11
C ARG A 316 -13.04 -19.84 -7.31
N PHE A 317 -12.72 -18.63 -7.75
CA PHE A 317 -13.43 -17.99 -8.85
C PHE A 317 -12.68 -18.18 -10.16
N ARG A 318 -13.37 -18.73 -11.16
CA ARG A 318 -12.90 -18.82 -12.54
C ARG A 318 -13.74 -17.90 -13.40
N HIS A 319 -13.09 -16.96 -14.06
CA HIS A 319 -13.72 -16.03 -15.00
C HIS A 319 -13.37 -16.46 -16.42
N GLU A 320 -14.37 -16.94 -17.15
CA GLU A 320 -14.29 -17.21 -18.58
C GLU A 320 -14.99 -16.09 -19.35
N LEU A 321 -14.73 -15.98 -20.66
CA LEU A 321 -15.21 -14.88 -21.51
C LEU A 321 -16.72 -14.63 -21.43
N MET A 322 -17.54 -15.65 -21.13
CA MET A 322 -19.00 -15.56 -21.11
C MET A 322 -19.64 -15.85 -19.75
N PHE A 323 -18.90 -16.42 -18.78
CA PHE A 323 -19.46 -16.78 -17.49
C PHE A 323 -18.39 -16.83 -16.39
N SER A 324 -18.82 -16.61 -15.16
CA SER A 324 -17.98 -16.77 -13.96
C SER A 324 -18.51 -17.92 -13.12
N THR A 325 -17.65 -18.82 -12.68
CA THR A 325 -18.02 -19.98 -11.85
C THR A 325 -17.24 -19.97 -10.53
N LYS A 326 -17.91 -20.39 -9.45
CA LYS A 326 -17.29 -20.64 -8.14
C LYS A 326 -17.04 -22.14 -7.99
N ILE A 327 -15.81 -22.51 -7.63
CA ILE A 327 -15.43 -23.87 -7.26
C ILE A 327 -15.93 -24.14 -5.84
N GLY A 328 -16.96 -24.98 -5.74
CA GLY A 328 -17.54 -25.47 -4.48
C GLY A 328 -16.81 -26.68 -3.89
N THR A 329 -15.68 -27.10 -4.44
CA THR A 329 -14.89 -28.21 -3.89
C THR A 329 -14.42 -27.87 -2.48
N HIS A 330 -14.77 -28.72 -1.52
CA HIS A 330 -14.24 -28.64 -0.16
C HIS A 330 -12.74 -28.95 -0.17
N VAL A 331 -11.96 -28.10 0.50
CA VAL A 331 -10.52 -28.26 0.66
C VAL A 331 -10.28 -28.47 2.15
N SER A 332 -9.77 -29.62 2.53
CA SER A 332 -9.43 -29.93 3.92
C SER A 332 -8.12 -29.24 4.30
N PHE A 333 -8.08 -28.57 5.45
CA PHE A 333 -6.91 -27.86 5.95
C PHE A 333 -6.69 -28.12 7.45
N PRO A 334 -5.43 -28.23 7.91
CA PRO A 334 -5.14 -28.44 9.32
C PRO A 334 -5.29 -27.15 10.14
N LEU A 335 -5.80 -27.24 11.37
CA LEU A 335 -5.84 -26.11 12.30
C LEU A 335 -4.48 -25.85 12.96
N GLU A 336 -3.67 -26.89 13.13
CA GLU A 336 -2.34 -26.84 13.75
C GLU A 336 -1.37 -27.74 12.98
N GLY A 337 -0.09 -27.39 12.98
CA GLY A 337 0.94 -28.27 12.41
C GLY A 337 0.94 -28.39 10.88
N LEU A 338 0.54 -27.34 10.14
CA LEU A 338 0.74 -27.28 8.69
C LEU A 338 2.24 -27.33 8.37
N ASP A 339 2.70 -28.45 7.83
CA ASP A 339 4.10 -28.64 7.44
C ASP A 339 4.36 -28.15 6.00
N LEU A 340 5.25 -27.16 5.86
CA LEU A 340 5.67 -26.60 4.58
C LEU A 340 7.06 -27.05 4.13
N GLN A 341 7.73 -27.93 4.90
CA GLN A 341 9.06 -28.47 4.59
C GLN A 341 9.22 -28.97 3.13
N PRO A 342 8.24 -29.66 2.51
CA PRO A 342 8.37 -30.13 1.13
C PRO A 342 8.56 -29.01 0.08
N PHE A 343 8.17 -27.78 0.40
CA PHE A 343 8.14 -26.65 -0.54
C PHE A 343 9.31 -25.68 -0.36
N VAL A 344 10.18 -25.93 0.63
CA VAL A 344 11.37 -25.13 0.93
C VAL A 344 12.47 -25.38 -0.11
N ALA A 345 13.22 -24.34 -0.45
CA ALA A 345 14.42 -24.43 -1.29
C ALA A 345 15.57 -25.08 -0.49
N LYS A 346 16.41 -25.90 -1.15
CA LYS A 346 17.47 -26.67 -0.48
C LYS A 346 18.46 -25.81 0.33
N ASP A 347 18.76 -24.62 -0.17
CA ASP A 347 19.71 -23.68 0.46
C ASP A 347 19.01 -22.60 1.29
N SER A 348 17.77 -22.85 1.71
CA SER A 348 17.02 -21.93 2.56
C SER A 348 17.64 -21.86 3.96
N PRO A 349 17.80 -20.66 4.54
CA PRO A 349 18.17 -20.50 5.95
C PRO A 349 17.00 -20.77 6.91
N ALA A 350 15.79 -21.05 6.41
CA ALA A 350 14.59 -21.17 7.22
C ALA A 350 14.69 -22.33 8.22
N GLN A 351 14.54 -22.01 9.50
CA GLN A 351 14.58 -22.98 10.59
C GLN A 351 13.18 -23.46 10.98
N ILE A 352 12.16 -22.64 10.71
CA ILE A 352 10.77 -22.88 11.13
C ILE A 352 9.84 -22.81 9.92
N VAL A 353 9.18 -23.93 9.63
CA VAL A 353 8.31 -24.09 8.46
C VAL A 353 6.98 -24.76 8.82
N THR A 354 6.69 -24.88 10.11
CA THR A 354 5.42 -25.39 10.64
C THR A 354 4.53 -24.23 11.01
N TYR A 355 3.24 -24.32 10.67
CA TYR A 355 2.29 -23.24 10.85
C TYR A 355 0.99 -23.68 11.53
N ASP A 356 0.42 -22.79 12.35
CA ASP A 356 -0.89 -22.97 12.97
C ASP A 356 -1.87 -21.95 12.39
N LEU A 357 -3.13 -22.36 12.21
CA LEU A 357 -4.17 -21.52 11.66
C LEU A 357 -4.56 -20.42 12.65
N LEU A 358 -4.66 -19.19 12.14
CA LEU A 358 -5.17 -18.01 12.86
C LEU A 358 -6.62 -17.72 12.50
N SER A 359 -6.91 -17.67 11.21
CA SER A 359 -8.23 -17.31 10.72
C SER A 359 -8.51 -17.87 9.32
N VAL A 360 -9.81 -17.96 9.02
CA VAL A 360 -10.35 -18.40 7.74
C VAL A 360 -11.41 -17.40 7.30
N ILE A 361 -11.25 -16.83 6.11
CA ILE A 361 -12.31 -16.08 5.45
C ILE A 361 -13.05 -17.05 4.53
N CYS A 362 -14.37 -17.07 4.62
CA CYS A 362 -15.24 -17.87 3.77
C CYS A 362 -16.08 -16.96 2.88
N HIS A 363 -16.45 -17.47 1.70
CA HIS A 363 -17.38 -16.80 0.80
C HIS A 363 -18.59 -17.70 0.58
N HIS A 364 -19.78 -17.23 0.90
CA HIS A 364 -21.04 -17.87 0.60
C HIS A 364 -21.68 -17.24 -0.63
N GLY A 365 -22.37 -18.01 -1.46
CA GLY A 365 -22.99 -17.52 -2.69
C GLY A 365 -22.25 -17.88 -3.98
N THR A 366 -22.59 -17.21 -5.07
CA THR A 366 -22.13 -17.48 -6.43
C THR A 366 -20.95 -16.59 -6.82
N ALA A 367 -20.43 -16.73 -8.04
CA ALA A 367 -19.38 -15.86 -8.54
C ALA A 367 -19.82 -14.41 -8.78
N SER A 368 -21.13 -14.14 -8.85
CA SER A 368 -21.69 -12.82 -9.15
C SER A 368 -22.31 -12.11 -7.94
N SER A 369 -22.58 -12.84 -6.86
CA SER A 369 -23.14 -12.29 -5.61
C SER A 369 -22.84 -13.25 -4.48
N GLY A 370 -22.51 -12.71 -3.32
CA GLY A 370 -22.22 -13.51 -2.15
C GLY A 370 -21.99 -12.69 -0.89
N HIS A 371 -21.60 -13.39 0.15
CA HIS A 371 -21.41 -12.88 1.50
C HIS A 371 -20.12 -13.43 2.09
N TYR A 372 -19.36 -12.59 2.78
CA TYR A 372 -18.11 -12.98 3.41
C TYR A 372 -18.28 -13.05 4.92
N ILE A 373 -17.81 -14.14 5.51
CA ILE A 373 -17.70 -14.30 6.96
C ILE A 373 -16.26 -14.69 7.31
N ALA A 374 -15.87 -14.50 8.56
CA ALA A 374 -14.56 -14.89 9.05
C ALA A 374 -14.65 -15.74 10.31
N TYR A 375 -13.88 -16.84 10.34
CA TYR A 375 -13.60 -17.59 11.56
C TYR A 375 -12.24 -17.15 12.09
N CYS A 376 -12.15 -16.65 13.31
CA CYS A 376 -10.89 -16.20 13.91
C CYS A 376 -10.67 -16.86 15.27
N ARG A 377 -9.45 -17.32 15.52
CA ARG A 377 -9.05 -17.84 16.83
C ARG A 377 -8.64 -16.68 17.73
N ASN A 378 -9.24 -16.58 18.92
CA ASN A 378 -8.87 -15.58 19.90
C ASN A 378 -7.63 -16.05 20.67
N ASN A 379 -6.54 -15.28 20.63
CA ASN A 379 -5.29 -15.63 21.30
C ASN A 379 -5.35 -15.58 22.84
N LEU A 380 -6.37 -14.97 23.44
CA LEU A 380 -6.49 -14.84 24.89
C LEU A 380 -7.07 -16.10 25.56
N ASN A 381 -8.05 -16.73 24.91
CA ASN A 381 -8.75 -17.92 25.43
C ASN A 381 -8.60 -19.15 24.54
N ASN A 382 -7.96 -19.02 23.38
CA ASN A 382 -7.75 -20.06 22.36
C ASN A 382 -9.04 -20.65 21.74
N LEU A 383 -10.19 -19.96 21.87
CA LEU A 383 -11.48 -20.35 21.28
C LEU A 383 -11.69 -19.72 19.90
N TRP A 384 -12.58 -20.31 19.11
CA TRP A 384 -12.93 -19.84 17.76
C TRP A 384 -14.22 -19.04 17.76
N TYR A 385 -14.24 -17.98 16.97
CA TYR A 385 -15.40 -17.13 16.80
C TYR A 385 -15.70 -16.94 15.31
N GLU A 386 -16.96 -17.06 14.96
CA GLU A 386 -17.52 -16.62 13.69
C GLU A 386 -17.84 -15.13 13.79
N PHE A 387 -17.35 -14.38 12.82
CA PHE A 387 -17.65 -12.97 12.59
C PHE A 387 -18.47 -12.87 11.31
N ASP A 388 -19.76 -12.57 11.48
CA ASP A 388 -20.72 -12.32 10.42
C ASP A 388 -21.27 -10.90 10.58
N ASP A 389 -20.64 -9.95 9.87
CA ASP A 389 -20.86 -8.52 9.99
C ASP A 389 -20.83 -8.03 11.46
N GLN A 390 -22.00 -7.72 12.02
CA GLN A 390 -22.19 -7.22 13.38
C GLN A 390 -22.34 -8.34 14.42
N SER A 391 -22.46 -9.59 13.97
CA SER A 391 -22.71 -10.76 14.81
C SER A 391 -21.40 -11.51 15.08
N VAL A 392 -21.11 -11.76 16.35
CA VAL A 392 -19.94 -12.53 16.77
C VAL A 392 -20.41 -13.70 17.62
N THR A 393 -20.13 -14.92 17.16
CA THR A 393 -20.61 -16.16 17.80
C THR A 393 -19.46 -17.11 18.04
N GLU A 394 -19.34 -17.65 19.25
CA GLU A 394 -18.36 -18.72 19.53
C GLU A 394 -18.75 -20.00 18.77
N VAL A 395 -17.77 -20.65 18.14
CA VAL A 395 -17.99 -21.88 17.37
C VAL A 395 -16.94 -22.94 17.72
N PRO A 396 -17.28 -24.24 17.62
CA PRO A 396 -16.31 -25.31 17.81
C PRO A 396 -15.34 -25.41 16.61
N GLU A 397 -14.17 -25.99 16.85
CA GLU A 397 -13.14 -26.25 15.83
C GLU A 397 -13.67 -27.03 14.61
N SER A 398 -14.62 -27.94 14.84
CA SER A 398 -15.25 -28.73 13.78
C SER A 398 -16.03 -27.86 12.78
N THR A 399 -16.62 -26.74 13.22
CA THR A 399 -17.27 -25.79 12.32
C THR A 399 -16.23 -25.18 11.38
N VAL A 400 -15.09 -24.77 11.92
CA VAL A 400 -14.00 -24.14 11.16
C VAL A 400 -13.40 -25.12 10.16
N GLN A 401 -13.12 -26.37 10.56
CA GLN A 401 -12.55 -27.40 9.68
C GLN A 401 -13.43 -27.74 8.47
N ASN A 402 -14.74 -27.62 8.62
CA ASN A 402 -15.70 -27.92 7.56
C ASN A 402 -16.02 -26.70 6.67
N ALA A 403 -15.45 -25.54 6.97
CA ALA A 403 -15.78 -24.30 6.26
C ALA A 403 -15.28 -24.30 4.80
N GLU A 404 -16.01 -23.62 3.91
CA GLU A 404 -15.58 -23.38 2.53
C GLU A 404 -14.52 -22.27 2.46
N ALA A 405 -13.33 -22.55 2.98
CA ALA A 405 -12.23 -21.58 3.10
C ALA A 405 -11.91 -20.91 1.78
N TYR A 406 -11.91 -19.58 1.73
CA TYR A 406 -11.48 -18.77 0.59
C TYR A 406 -10.08 -18.20 0.82
N VAL A 407 -9.82 -17.62 2.00
CA VAL A 407 -8.48 -17.16 2.42
C VAL A 407 -8.17 -17.75 3.80
N LEU A 408 -6.96 -18.27 3.97
CA LEU A 408 -6.46 -18.80 5.23
C LEU A 408 -5.26 -17.98 5.69
N PHE A 409 -5.23 -17.62 6.97
CA PHE A 409 -4.07 -17.00 7.60
C PHE A 409 -3.43 -17.98 8.56
N TYR A 410 -2.17 -18.28 8.34
CA TYR A 410 -1.38 -19.22 9.11
C TYR A 410 -0.24 -18.46 9.81
N ARG A 411 -0.03 -18.65 11.11
CA ARG A 411 1.14 -18.13 11.85
C ARG A 411 2.23 -19.18 11.93
N LYS A 412 3.50 -18.77 11.87
CA LYS A 412 4.60 -19.68 12.24
C LYS A 412 4.40 -20.23 13.65
N SER A 413 4.64 -21.52 13.79
CA SER A 413 4.57 -22.22 15.07
C SER A 413 5.97 -22.58 15.54
N ASN A 414 6.34 -22.09 16.72
CA ASN A 414 7.61 -22.40 17.37
C ASN A 414 7.41 -22.51 18.89
N GLU A 415 7.47 -23.73 19.39
CA GLU A 415 7.33 -24.04 20.82
C GLU A 415 8.47 -23.46 21.67
N GLU A 416 9.70 -23.40 21.13
CA GLU A 416 10.83 -22.81 21.83
C GLU A 416 10.61 -21.30 22.05
N ALA A 417 10.17 -20.59 21.01
CA ALA A 417 9.82 -19.18 21.12
C ALA A 417 8.68 -18.92 22.11
N ARG A 418 7.66 -19.81 22.17
CA ARG A 418 6.57 -19.72 23.17
C ARG A 418 7.11 -19.86 24.60
N ARG A 419 7.98 -20.84 24.86
CA ARG A 419 8.59 -21.04 26.18
C ARG A 419 9.48 -19.89 26.58
N GLU A 420 10.26 -19.35 25.65
CA GLU A 420 11.15 -18.21 25.90
C GLU A 420 10.35 -16.95 26.24
N ARG A 421 9.26 -16.66 25.53
CA ARG A 421 8.32 -15.58 25.89
C ARG A 421 7.76 -15.72 27.29
N GLN A 422 7.30 -16.91 27.66
CA GLN A 422 6.76 -17.18 28.99
C GLN A 422 7.83 -16.93 30.07
N ARG A 423 9.04 -17.43 29.85
CA ARG A 423 10.18 -17.22 30.76
C ARG A 423 10.48 -15.72 30.96
N VAL A 424 10.60 -14.96 29.88
CA VAL A 424 10.88 -13.51 29.95
C VAL A 424 9.73 -12.76 30.63
N SER A 425 8.48 -13.13 30.32
CA SER A 425 7.29 -12.53 30.97
C SER A 425 7.27 -12.77 32.48
N SER A 426 7.62 -13.98 32.94
CA SER A 426 7.72 -14.27 34.37
C SER A 426 8.83 -13.46 35.03
N LEU A 427 9.99 -13.31 34.39
CA LEU A 427 11.09 -12.51 34.92
C LEU A 427 10.73 -11.02 35.02
N LEU A 428 9.99 -10.47 34.06
CA LEU A 428 9.50 -9.08 34.11
C LEU A 428 8.58 -8.83 35.31
N THR A 429 7.81 -9.83 35.73
CA THR A 429 6.87 -9.72 36.86
C THR A 429 7.59 -9.74 38.22
N MET A 430 8.78 -10.34 38.31
CA MET A 430 9.54 -10.42 39.57
C MET A 430 10.18 -9.09 40.00
N MET A 431 10.23 -8.08 39.13
CA MET A 431 10.66 -6.69 39.40
C MET A 431 11.88 -6.56 40.34
N GLU A 432 12.95 -7.32 40.09
CA GLU A 432 14.20 -7.10 40.84
C GLU A 432 14.82 -5.74 40.43
N PRO A 433 15.01 -4.79 41.37
CA PRO A 433 15.62 -3.52 41.06
C PRO A 433 17.09 -3.74 40.65
N SER A 434 17.39 -3.43 39.39
CA SER A 434 18.75 -3.47 38.84
C SER A 434 19.38 -2.08 38.90
N LEU A 435 20.68 -2.00 39.22
CA LEU A 435 21.44 -0.74 39.22
C LEU A 435 21.60 -0.16 37.80
N LEU A 436 21.55 -1.01 36.77
CA LEU A 436 21.57 -0.63 35.37
C LEU A 436 20.24 -0.96 34.72
N GLN A 437 19.79 -0.04 33.86
CA GLN A 437 18.59 -0.17 33.06
C GLN A 437 18.95 -0.03 31.59
N PHE A 438 18.27 -0.79 30.74
CA PHE A 438 18.45 -0.76 29.30
C PHE A 438 17.16 -0.37 28.60
N TYR A 439 17.26 0.41 27.54
CA TYR A 439 16.16 0.80 26.67
C TYR A 439 16.17 -0.09 25.44
N ILE A 440 15.01 -0.66 25.13
CA ILE A 440 14.79 -1.48 23.93
C ILE A 440 13.63 -0.92 23.12
N SER A 441 13.68 -1.09 21.81
CA SER A 441 12.58 -0.76 20.91
C SER A 441 11.31 -1.52 21.31
N ARG A 442 10.20 -0.78 21.47
CA ARG A 442 8.86 -1.34 21.64
C ARG A 442 8.45 -2.13 20.40
N GLN A 443 8.86 -1.68 19.21
CA GLN A 443 8.60 -2.41 17.96
C GLN A 443 9.28 -3.77 17.96
N TRP A 444 10.56 -3.85 18.36
CA TRP A 444 11.25 -5.14 18.48
C TRP A 444 10.63 -6.02 19.57
N LEU A 445 10.29 -5.44 20.73
CA LEU A 445 9.65 -6.19 21.81
C LEU A 445 8.28 -6.75 21.38
N ASN A 446 7.52 -6.02 20.56
CA ASN A 446 6.27 -6.51 20.00
C ASN A 446 6.51 -7.70 19.07
N LYS A 447 7.55 -7.65 18.22
CA LYS A 447 7.97 -8.82 17.43
C LYS A 447 8.35 -9.99 18.31
N PHE A 448 9.12 -9.78 19.37
CA PHE A 448 9.45 -10.86 20.31
C PHE A 448 8.19 -11.52 20.89
N LYS A 449 7.16 -10.72 21.23
CA LYS A 449 5.89 -11.19 21.78
C LYS A 449 5.03 -11.97 20.78
N THR A 450 5.13 -11.70 19.48
CA THR A 450 4.20 -12.25 18.48
C THR A 450 4.86 -13.16 17.44
N PHE A 451 6.12 -12.93 17.09
CA PHE A 451 6.81 -13.62 16.01
C PHE A 451 7.48 -14.91 16.51
N ALA A 452 7.50 -15.95 15.68
CA ALA A 452 8.34 -17.11 15.89
C ALA A 452 9.83 -16.77 15.75
N GLU A 453 10.15 -15.81 14.88
CA GLU A 453 11.53 -15.36 14.57
C GLU A 453 11.62 -13.82 14.65
N PRO A 454 11.73 -13.22 15.84
CA PRO A 454 11.77 -11.76 15.99
C PRO A 454 13.04 -11.11 15.41
N GLY A 455 14.08 -11.91 15.14
CA GLY A 455 15.38 -11.45 14.66
C GLY A 455 16.21 -10.76 15.75
N PRO A 456 17.40 -10.24 15.38
CA PRO A 456 18.28 -9.57 16.34
C PRO A 456 17.66 -8.28 16.89
N ILE A 457 18.02 -7.92 18.13
CA ILE A 457 17.56 -6.68 18.75
C ILE A 457 17.98 -5.50 17.88
N SER A 458 17.04 -4.61 17.58
CA SER A 458 17.30 -3.39 16.82
C SER A 458 16.63 -2.21 17.49
N ASN A 459 17.43 -1.19 17.80
CA ASN A 459 16.99 0.08 18.38
C ASN A 459 17.03 1.24 17.37
N ASN A 460 17.16 0.91 16.08
CA ASN A 460 17.33 1.89 14.99
C ASN A 460 16.05 2.67 14.66
N ASP A 461 14.89 2.23 15.14
CA ASP A 461 13.60 2.92 15.01
C ASP A 461 13.56 4.23 15.79
N PHE A 462 14.32 4.34 16.89
CA PHE A 462 14.46 5.55 17.68
C PHE A 462 15.88 6.14 17.72
N LEU A 463 16.92 5.33 17.44
CA LEU A 463 18.30 5.80 17.37
C LEU A 463 18.76 6.12 15.96
N CYS A 464 19.54 7.20 15.84
CA CYS A 464 20.32 7.48 14.64
C CYS A 464 21.66 6.73 14.66
N MET A 465 22.38 6.77 13.54
CA MET A 465 23.72 6.17 13.39
C MET A 465 24.77 6.76 14.35
N HIS A 466 24.55 7.95 14.90
CA HIS A 466 25.44 8.58 15.89
C HIS A 466 25.18 8.06 17.32
N GLY A 467 24.21 7.16 17.52
CA GLY A 467 23.87 6.57 18.82
C GLY A 467 22.95 7.40 19.70
N GLY A 468 22.48 8.57 19.21
CA GLY A 468 21.50 9.40 19.91
C GLY A 468 20.08 9.24 19.35
N VAL A 469 19.09 9.69 20.12
CA VAL A 469 17.69 9.74 19.71
C VAL A 469 17.51 10.75 18.58
N LEU A 470 16.73 10.39 17.56
CA LEU A 470 16.39 11.30 16.47
C LEU A 470 15.63 12.54 17.00
N PRO A 471 16.02 13.77 16.62
CA PRO A 471 15.42 14.99 17.18
C PRO A 471 13.88 15.06 17.04
N HIS A 472 13.35 14.65 15.88
CA HIS A 472 11.91 14.64 15.63
C HIS A 472 11.16 13.56 16.45
N LYS A 473 11.85 12.56 16.99
CA LYS A 473 11.27 11.51 17.85
C LYS A 473 11.42 11.78 19.34
N ALA A 474 12.20 12.79 19.72
CA ALA A 474 12.52 13.06 21.12
C ALA A 474 11.29 13.38 21.96
N GLY A 475 10.28 14.05 21.38
CA GLY A 475 9.05 14.44 22.08
C GLY A 475 8.14 13.28 22.50
N PHE A 476 8.29 12.11 21.88
CA PHE A 476 7.45 10.92 22.12
C PHE A 476 8.31 9.65 22.29
N ILE A 477 9.55 9.81 22.76
CA ILE A 477 10.49 8.69 22.91
C ILE A 477 9.96 7.60 23.85
N GLU A 478 9.18 7.95 24.86
CA GLU A 478 8.58 7.02 25.82
C GLU A 478 7.59 6.03 25.16
N ASP A 479 6.97 6.44 24.05
CA ASP A 479 6.09 5.57 23.26
C ASP A 479 6.88 4.57 22.42
N LEU A 480 8.13 4.90 22.08
CA LEU A 480 8.99 4.07 21.23
C LEU A 480 9.83 3.05 22.01
N VAL A 481 10.12 3.32 23.27
CA VAL A 481 11.04 2.50 24.08
C VAL A 481 10.33 1.76 25.22
N VAL A 482 10.96 0.67 25.65
CA VAL A 482 10.65 -0.03 26.90
C VAL A 482 11.92 -0.13 27.71
N MET A 483 11.82 0.22 28.99
CA MET A 483 12.90 0.09 29.95
C MET A 483 12.92 -1.32 30.53
N LEU A 484 14.08 -1.97 30.49
CA LEU A 484 14.30 -3.32 30.97
C LEU A 484 15.36 -3.34 32.08
N PRO A 485 15.15 -4.13 33.14
CA PRO A 485 16.21 -4.46 34.09
C PRO A 485 17.36 -5.20 33.41
N GLN A 486 18.58 -5.08 33.95
CA GLN A 486 19.79 -5.65 33.37
C GLN A 486 19.71 -7.17 33.12
N ASN A 487 19.18 -7.94 34.08
CA ASN A 487 19.06 -9.40 33.94
C ASN A 487 18.16 -9.82 32.74
N ILE A 488 17.10 -9.06 32.47
CA ILE A 488 16.23 -9.27 31.31
C ILE A 488 16.97 -8.93 30.02
N TRP A 489 17.64 -7.77 30.01
CA TRP A 489 18.47 -7.35 28.88
C TRP A 489 19.53 -8.40 28.53
N ASP A 490 20.30 -8.87 29.51
CA ASP A 490 21.36 -9.85 29.32
C ASP A 490 20.79 -11.18 28.78
N THR A 491 19.61 -11.59 29.24
CA THR A 491 18.91 -12.79 28.73
C THR A 491 18.52 -12.61 27.26
N LEU A 492 17.89 -11.49 26.90
CA LEU A 492 17.47 -11.23 25.53
C LEU A 492 18.67 -11.03 24.60
N TYR A 493 19.68 -10.28 25.05
CA TYR A 493 20.87 -9.97 24.26
C TYR A 493 21.74 -11.21 24.03
N SER A 494 21.93 -12.07 25.04
CA SER A 494 22.69 -13.31 24.88
C SER A 494 22.03 -14.28 23.89
N ARG A 495 20.69 -14.26 23.78
CA ARG A 495 19.95 -15.08 22.82
C ARG A 495 19.92 -14.48 21.41
N PHE A 496 19.46 -13.23 21.29
CA PHE A 496 19.12 -12.63 20.00
C PHE A 496 20.24 -11.75 19.43
N GLY A 497 21.21 -11.33 20.25
CA GLY A 497 22.25 -10.39 19.87
C GLY A 497 21.67 -9.09 19.31
N GLY A 498 22.40 -8.48 18.38
CA GLY A 498 22.01 -7.23 17.73
C GLY A 498 22.53 -5.99 18.46
N GLY A 499 21.77 -4.90 18.41
CA GLY A 499 22.10 -3.64 19.06
C GLY A 499 21.67 -2.39 18.28
N PRO A 500 22.21 -1.22 18.67
CA PRO A 500 23.13 -1.02 19.80
C PRO A 500 22.45 -1.18 21.17
N ALA A 501 23.22 -1.56 22.19
CA ALA A 501 22.77 -1.54 23.59
C ALA A 501 22.61 -0.08 24.05
N VAL A 502 21.51 0.23 24.75
CA VAL A 502 21.17 1.60 25.13
C VAL A 502 20.89 1.64 26.61
N ASN A 503 21.74 2.31 27.38
CA ASN A 503 21.57 2.50 28.82
C ASN A 503 21.28 3.97 29.20
N HIS A 504 21.31 4.87 28.22
CA HIS A 504 21.02 6.29 28.39
C HIS A 504 20.44 6.85 27.09
N LEU A 505 19.41 7.70 27.21
CA LEU A 505 18.78 8.38 26.08
C LEU A 505 19.22 9.85 26.04
N TYR A 506 19.68 10.31 24.89
CA TYR A 506 20.00 11.72 24.65
C TYR A 506 19.63 12.08 23.22
N VAL A 507 19.18 13.32 23.01
CA VAL A 507 18.90 13.83 21.66
C VAL A 507 20.21 13.94 20.90
N CYS A 508 20.24 13.40 19.68
CA CYS A 508 21.43 13.47 18.83
C CYS A 508 21.67 14.91 18.36
N HIS A 509 22.70 15.56 18.90
CA HIS A 509 23.04 16.93 18.53
C HIS A 509 23.50 17.06 17.07
N THR A 510 24.23 16.08 16.52
CA THR A 510 24.64 16.08 15.11
C THR A 510 23.42 16.07 14.19
N CYS A 511 22.45 15.19 14.43
CA CYS A 511 21.21 15.14 13.64
C CYS A 511 20.35 16.38 13.85
N GLN A 512 20.40 16.99 15.04
CA GLN A 512 19.70 18.25 15.31
C GLN A 512 20.25 19.39 14.46
N ILE A 513 21.58 19.56 14.41
CA ILE A 513 22.23 20.57 13.56
C ILE A 513 21.90 20.33 12.09
N GLU A 514 21.93 19.07 11.63
CA GLU A 514 21.59 18.72 10.25
C GLU A 514 20.13 19.04 9.92
N ALA A 515 19.20 18.75 10.83
CA ALA A 515 17.80 19.09 10.68
C ALA A 515 17.57 20.61 10.65
N GLU A 516 18.17 21.36 11.57
CA GLU A 516 18.09 22.82 11.61
C GLU A 516 18.68 23.48 10.36
N LYS A 517 19.80 22.94 9.85
CA LYS A 517 20.41 23.41 8.59
C LYS A 517 19.50 23.14 7.39
N THR A 518 18.87 21.96 7.36
CA THR A 518 17.94 21.59 6.29
C THR A 518 16.69 22.46 6.33
N GLU A 519 16.14 22.71 7.52
CA GLU A 519 14.98 23.58 7.70
C GLU A 519 15.29 25.03 7.33
N LYS A 520 16.44 25.55 7.75
CA LYS A 520 16.92 26.87 7.32
C LYS A 520 17.05 26.97 5.81
N ARG A 521 17.55 25.91 5.15
CA ARG A 521 17.65 25.84 3.69
C ARG A 521 16.27 25.88 3.04
N ARG A 522 15.34 25.03 3.48
CA ARG A 522 13.95 25.00 2.97
C ARG A 522 13.29 26.37 3.06
N LYS A 523 13.38 27.00 4.24
CA LYS A 523 12.84 28.34 4.47
C LYS A 523 13.48 29.40 3.56
N THR A 524 14.81 29.40 3.45
CA THR A 524 15.53 30.36 2.59
C THR A 524 15.13 30.18 1.12
N GLU A 525 15.02 28.94 0.63
CA GLU A 525 14.63 28.67 -0.74
C GLU A 525 13.18 29.09 -1.03
N LEU A 526 12.25 28.77 -0.13
CA LEU A 526 10.84 29.13 -0.26
C LEU A 526 10.63 30.66 -0.22
N GLU A 527 11.25 31.34 0.74
CA GLU A 527 11.16 32.81 0.87
C GLU A 527 11.72 33.51 -0.38
N MET A 528 12.87 33.05 -0.88
CA MET A 528 13.47 33.59 -2.11
C MET A 528 12.58 33.35 -3.32
N PHE A 529 12.01 32.15 -3.48
CA PHE A 529 11.09 31.85 -4.56
C PHE A 529 9.83 32.74 -4.50
N ILE A 530 9.20 32.87 -3.33
CA ILE A 530 8.02 33.73 -3.14
C ILE A 530 8.33 35.18 -3.52
N ARG A 531 9.50 35.68 -3.09
CA ARG A 531 9.94 37.05 -3.40
C ARG A 531 10.15 37.26 -4.90
N LEU A 532 10.86 36.35 -5.57
CA LEU A 532 11.13 36.43 -7.00
C LEU A 532 9.85 36.29 -7.82
N ASN A 533 8.98 35.35 -7.45
CA ASN A 533 7.70 35.16 -8.12
C ASN A 533 6.79 36.38 -7.95
N ARG A 534 6.75 37.02 -6.77
CA ARG A 534 5.99 38.27 -6.58
C ARG A 534 6.50 39.39 -7.50
N ALA A 535 7.82 39.60 -7.55
CA ALA A 535 8.42 40.60 -8.43
C ALA A 535 8.09 40.34 -9.91
N PHE A 536 8.07 39.08 -10.32
CA PHE A 536 7.69 38.69 -11.68
C PHE A 536 6.20 38.91 -11.98
N GLN A 537 5.29 38.77 -11.00
CA GLN A 537 3.88 39.11 -11.18
C GLN A 537 3.64 40.63 -11.25
N GLU A 538 4.50 41.43 -10.64
CA GLU A 538 4.45 42.90 -10.69
C GLU A 538 5.03 43.47 -12.01
N GLU A 539 5.72 42.64 -12.81
CA GLU A 539 6.31 43.05 -14.08
C GLU A 539 5.23 43.15 -15.18
N GLU A 540 4.95 44.35 -15.67
CA GLU A 540 3.87 44.60 -16.63
C GLU A 540 4.10 43.94 -18.00
N SER A 541 5.36 43.73 -18.41
CA SER A 541 5.68 43.19 -19.74
C SER A 541 7.01 42.42 -19.82
N PRO A 542 7.12 41.26 -19.17
CA PRO A 542 8.31 40.40 -19.25
C PRO A 542 8.61 39.96 -20.69
N SER A 543 9.86 40.17 -21.11
CA SER A 543 10.30 39.92 -22.50
C SER A 543 10.82 38.49 -22.74
N ILE A 544 11.15 37.75 -21.69
CA ILE A 544 11.67 36.38 -21.75
C ILE A 544 11.11 35.58 -20.56
N PHE A 545 10.69 34.34 -20.82
CA PHE A 545 10.30 33.38 -19.79
C PHE A 545 11.15 32.12 -19.89
N TYR A 546 11.41 31.48 -18.76
CA TYR A 546 12.08 30.19 -18.70
C TYR A 546 11.07 29.09 -18.40
N CYS A 547 11.24 27.92 -19.02
CA CYS A 547 10.42 26.75 -18.74
C CYS A 547 11.09 25.80 -17.76
N ILE A 548 10.30 25.26 -16.82
CA ILE A 548 10.74 24.24 -15.87
C ILE A 548 9.80 23.04 -15.90
N SER A 549 10.34 21.83 -15.77
CA SER A 549 9.54 20.61 -15.67
C SER A 549 8.67 20.64 -14.41
N MET A 550 7.36 20.42 -14.56
CA MET A 550 6.46 20.29 -13.40
C MET A 550 6.73 19.04 -12.57
N GLN A 551 7.36 18.01 -13.15
CA GLN A 551 7.82 16.85 -12.37
C GLN A 551 8.89 17.29 -11.36
N TRP A 552 9.95 17.94 -11.85
CA TRP A 552 11.04 18.42 -10.99
C TRP A 552 10.54 19.48 -10.01
N PHE A 553 9.67 20.38 -10.46
CA PHE A 553 9.11 21.43 -9.62
C PHE A 553 8.29 20.87 -8.45
N ARG A 554 7.51 19.80 -8.66
CA ARG A 554 6.77 19.12 -7.56
C ARG A 554 7.73 18.46 -6.56
N GLU A 555 8.85 17.89 -7.01
CA GLU A 555 9.89 17.35 -6.11
C GLU A 555 10.55 18.46 -5.28
N TRP A 556 10.84 19.60 -5.90
CA TRP A 556 11.36 20.78 -5.20
C TRP A 556 10.34 21.34 -4.20
N GLU A 557 9.09 21.47 -4.62
CA GLU A 557 7.98 21.94 -3.79
C GLU A 557 7.79 21.03 -2.57
N GLY A 558 7.80 19.71 -2.78
CA GLY A 558 7.73 18.72 -1.71
C GLY A 558 8.87 18.87 -0.71
N PHE A 559 10.09 19.11 -1.17
CA PHE A 559 11.25 19.37 -0.31
C PHE A 559 11.10 20.66 0.52
N VAL A 560 10.78 21.80 -0.11
CA VAL A 560 10.70 23.09 0.62
C VAL A 560 9.49 23.18 1.54
N LYS A 561 8.41 22.44 1.25
CA LYS A 561 7.26 22.27 2.15
C LYS A 561 7.47 21.21 3.24
N GLY A 562 8.63 20.55 3.26
CA GLY A 562 8.96 19.54 4.27
C GLY A 562 8.28 18.18 4.09
N LYS A 563 7.56 17.96 2.98
CA LYS A 563 6.97 16.66 2.62
C LYS A 563 8.05 15.63 2.29
N ASP A 564 9.09 16.06 1.59
CA ASP A 564 10.23 15.21 1.24
C ASP A 564 11.46 15.53 2.10
N SER A 565 12.13 14.48 2.59
CA SER A 565 13.37 14.58 3.36
C SER A 565 14.58 14.93 2.49
N ASP A 566 14.64 14.35 1.29
CA ASP A 566 15.73 14.51 0.34
C ASP A 566 15.43 15.71 -0.60
N PRO A 567 16.39 16.60 -0.88
CA PRO A 567 16.22 17.67 -1.86
C PRO A 567 16.10 17.10 -3.28
N PRO A 568 15.48 17.83 -4.23
CA PRO A 568 15.41 17.39 -5.61
C PRO A 568 16.81 17.26 -6.21
N GLY A 569 16.93 16.42 -7.24
CA GLY A 569 18.16 16.33 -8.04
C GLY A 569 18.40 17.58 -8.89
N PRO A 570 19.36 17.56 -9.82
CA PRO A 570 19.51 18.63 -10.81
C PRO A 570 18.23 18.83 -11.61
N ILE A 571 17.97 20.07 -12.05
CA ILE A 571 16.82 20.40 -12.90
C ILE A 571 16.87 19.51 -14.15
N ASP A 572 15.80 18.75 -14.39
CA ASP A 572 15.69 17.86 -15.55
C ASP A 572 14.55 18.29 -16.48
N ASN A 573 14.92 19.07 -17.49
CA ASN A 573 14.01 19.51 -18.54
C ASN A 573 14.03 18.58 -19.77
N THR A 574 14.74 17.45 -19.75
CA THR A 574 14.92 16.60 -20.94
C THR A 574 13.59 16.07 -21.50
N LYS A 575 12.62 15.78 -20.64
CA LYS A 575 11.29 15.29 -21.04
C LYS A 575 10.39 16.38 -21.65
N ILE A 576 10.69 17.65 -21.37
CA ILE A 576 9.92 18.80 -21.86
C ILE A 576 10.65 19.52 -23.02
N ALA A 577 11.87 19.12 -23.34
CA ALA A 577 12.70 19.70 -24.38
C ALA A 577 12.59 18.95 -25.71
N VAL A 578 12.66 19.68 -26.83
CA VAL A 578 12.93 19.15 -28.16
C VAL A 578 14.07 19.95 -28.79
N THR A 579 15.08 19.26 -29.31
CA THR A 579 16.17 19.91 -30.03
C THR A 579 15.82 20.02 -31.51
N LYS A 580 15.71 21.25 -32.04
CA LYS A 580 15.58 21.51 -33.48
C LYS A 580 16.70 22.45 -33.92
N CYS A 581 17.51 22.03 -34.90
CA CYS A 581 18.59 22.82 -35.49
C CYS A 581 19.53 23.46 -34.44
N SER A 582 19.94 22.68 -33.44
CA SER A 582 20.78 23.11 -32.30
C SER A 582 20.12 24.05 -31.28
N ASN A 583 18.86 24.44 -31.48
CA ASN A 583 18.07 25.19 -30.50
C ASN A 583 17.18 24.25 -29.69
N VAL A 584 17.15 24.45 -28.37
CA VAL A 584 16.26 23.71 -27.46
C VAL A 584 14.96 24.48 -27.35
N ILE A 585 13.84 23.85 -27.73
CA ILE A 585 12.50 24.44 -27.66
C ILE A 585 11.59 23.58 -26.79
N LEU A 586 10.52 24.20 -26.26
CA LEU A 586 9.52 23.49 -25.47
C LEU A 586 8.75 22.48 -26.35
N LYS A 587 8.61 21.26 -25.85
CA LYS A 587 7.76 20.23 -26.44
C LYS A 587 6.29 20.62 -26.29
N GLN A 588 5.54 20.63 -27.40
CA GLN A 588 4.11 20.93 -27.39
C GLN A 588 3.34 19.97 -26.47
N GLY A 589 2.52 20.51 -25.57
CA GLY A 589 1.73 19.75 -24.60
C GLY A 589 2.53 19.14 -23.43
N ALA A 590 3.79 19.54 -23.24
CA ALA A 590 4.57 19.09 -22.09
C ALA A 590 4.11 19.75 -20.78
N ASP A 591 4.11 18.96 -19.69
CA ASP A 591 3.82 19.40 -18.32
C ASP A 591 4.97 20.29 -17.82
N SER A 592 4.86 21.59 -18.10
CA SER A 592 5.89 22.60 -17.86
C SER A 592 5.30 23.86 -17.25
N GLY A 593 6.05 24.48 -16.35
CA GLY A 593 5.74 25.77 -15.75
C GLY A 593 6.61 26.88 -16.33
N GLN A 594 6.12 28.12 -16.28
CA GLN A 594 6.85 29.32 -16.68
C GLN A 594 7.35 30.07 -15.45
N ILE A 595 8.63 30.45 -15.46
CA ILE A 595 9.28 31.21 -14.37
C ILE A 595 10.13 32.35 -14.95
N SER A 596 10.44 33.34 -14.11
CA SER A 596 11.30 34.46 -14.47
C SER A 596 12.76 34.02 -14.66
N GLU A 597 13.56 34.86 -15.31
CA GLU A 597 15.01 34.66 -15.45
C GLU A 597 15.71 34.55 -14.09
N GLU A 598 15.36 35.43 -13.14
CA GLU A 598 15.93 35.44 -11.80
C GLU A 598 15.56 34.16 -11.04
N THR A 599 14.33 33.67 -11.22
CA THR A 599 13.87 32.42 -10.60
C THR A 599 14.60 31.23 -11.18
N TRP A 600 14.80 31.18 -12.50
CA TRP A 600 15.59 30.15 -13.16
C TRP A 600 17.04 30.16 -12.67
N ASN A 601 17.69 31.33 -12.69
CA ASN A 601 19.07 31.48 -12.25
C ASN A 601 19.25 31.11 -10.77
N PHE A 602 18.30 31.49 -9.91
CA PHE A 602 18.28 31.10 -8.50
C PHE A 602 18.25 29.57 -8.35
N LEU A 603 17.26 28.89 -8.93
CA LEU A 603 17.12 27.44 -8.82
C LEU A 603 18.30 26.71 -9.46
N GLN A 604 18.76 27.14 -10.64
CA GLN A 604 19.89 26.55 -11.33
C GLN A 604 21.22 26.77 -10.58
N SER A 605 21.40 27.87 -9.85
CA SER A 605 22.58 28.08 -9.01
C SER A 605 22.71 27.08 -7.86
N ILE A 606 21.57 26.59 -7.34
CA ILE A 606 21.52 25.63 -6.24
C ILE A 606 21.59 24.19 -6.76
N TYR A 607 20.79 23.88 -7.79
CA TYR A 607 20.55 22.50 -8.23
C TYR A 607 21.32 22.14 -9.51
N GLY A 608 21.75 23.12 -10.31
CA GLY A 608 22.28 22.90 -11.64
C GLY A 608 21.25 22.25 -12.57
N GLY A 609 21.74 21.59 -13.62
CA GLY A 609 20.91 20.86 -14.57
C GLY A 609 20.48 21.69 -15.79
N GLY A 610 19.43 21.22 -16.46
CA GLY A 610 18.94 21.76 -17.73
C GLY A 610 18.18 20.70 -18.56
N PRO A 611 18.06 20.86 -19.88
CA PRO A 611 18.48 22.02 -20.65
C PRO A 611 17.64 23.27 -20.35
N GLU A 612 18.25 24.43 -20.59
CA GLU A 612 17.57 25.72 -20.54
C GLU A 612 16.61 25.86 -21.72
N ILE A 613 15.40 26.35 -21.47
CA ILE A 613 14.36 26.56 -22.48
C ILE A 613 13.79 27.96 -22.27
N MET A 614 14.12 28.87 -23.18
CA MET A 614 13.60 30.25 -23.18
C MET A 614 12.42 30.40 -24.14
N LEU A 615 11.39 31.12 -23.70
CA LEU A 615 10.25 31.55 -24.51
C LEU A 615 10.24 33.07 -24.58
N ARG A 616 10.09 33.62 -25.79
CA ARG A 616 9.84 35.05 -26.01
C ARG A 616 8.37 35.25 -26.37
N PRO A 617 7.64 36.20 -25.74
CA PRO A 617 6.30 36.54 -26.16
C PRO A 617 6.33 37.07 -27.61
N PRO A 618 5.27 36.84 -28.41
CA PRO A 618 5.19 37.39 -29.75
C PRO A 618 5.17 38.93 -29.67
N VAL A 619 6.05 39.59 -30.43
CA VAL A 619 6.02 41.04 -30.59
C VAL A 619 4.68 41.39 -31.27
N ALA A 620 3.86 42.22 -30.65
CA ALA A 620 2.65 42.75 -31.28
C ALA A 620 3.07 43.49 -32.56
N PRO A 621 2.39 43.30 -33.72
CA PRO A 621 2.67 44.10 -34.89
C PRO A 621 2.43 45.57 -34.53
N VAL A 622 3.43 46.42 -34.72
CA VAL A 622 3.24 47.87 -34.70
C VAL A 622 2.25 48.18 -35.84
N GLU A 623 1.06 48.67 -35.49
CA GLU A 623 0.08 49.16 -36.48
C GLU A 623 0.72 50.33 -37.24
N LEU A 624 1.17 50.04 -38.46
CA LEU A 624 1.79 50.98 -39.38
C LEU A 624 0.73 51.63 -40.29
N ASP A 625 -0.50 51.82 -39.79
CA ASP A 625 -1.67 52.14 -40.61
C ASP A 625 -2.26 53.55 -40.35
N VAL A 626 -1.53 54.43 -39.66
CA VAL A 626 -1.97 55.82 -39.42
C VAL A 626 -1.34 56.82 -40.41
N LEU A 627 -0.37 56.42 -41.24
CA LEU A 627 0.24 57.33 -42.23
C LEU A 627 -0.27 57.15 -43.67
N GLN A 628 -1.12 56.16 -43.96
CA GLN A 628 -1.66 55.95 -45.32
C GLN A 628 -3.12 56.41 -45.48
N THR A 629 -3.81 56.77 -44.40
CA THR A 629 -5.19 57.27 -44.47
C THR A 629 -5.26 58.79 -44.68
N GLU A 630 -4.24 59.56 -44.29
CA GLU A 630 -4.22 61.02 -44.50
C GLU A 630 -3.89 61.40 -45.95
N GLU A 631 -3.06 60.63 -46.66
CA GLU A 631 -2.72 60.91 -48.07
C GLU A 631 -3.85 60.52 -49.06
N LYS A 632 -4.80 59.69 -48.63
CA LYS A 632 -5.90 59.21 -49.48
C LYS A 632 -7.16 60.10 -49.39
N ILE A 633 -7.31 60.89 -48.33
CA ILE A 633 -8.46 61.79 -48.14
C ILE A 633 -8.24 63.15 -48.83
N GLU A 634 -6.98 63.56 -49.06
CA GLU A 634 -6.66 64.81 -49.76
C GLU A 634 -6.82 64.73 -51.29
N LEU A 635 -6.79 63.52 -51.86
CA LEU A 635 -6.95 63.28 -53.31
C LEU A 635 -8.40 63.09 -53.76
N GLU A 636 -9.32 62.67 -52.87
CA GLU A 636 -10.74 62.48 -53.22
C GLU A 636 -11.60 63.74 -53.02
N THR A 637 -11.08 64.79 -52.37
CA THR A 637 -11.81 66.06 -52.16
C THR A 637 -11.51 67.13 -53.24
N ARG A 638 -10.76 66.76 -54.30
CA ARG A 638 -10.43 67.66 -55.42
C ARG A 638 -11.06 67.27 -56.76
N SER A 639 -11.98 66.31 -56.77
CA SER A 639 -12.52 65.73 -58.00
C SER A 639 -14.04 65.54 -58.05
N LEU A 640 -14.84 66.04 -57.11
CA LEU A 640 -16.32 66.06 -57.22
C LEU A 640 -16.93 67.20 -56.39
#